data_AF-A0A7V3QJ99-F1
#
_entry.id   AF-A0A7V3QJ99-F1
#
_cell.length_a   1.000
_cell.length_b   1.000
_cell.length_c   1.000
_cell.angle_alpha   90.00
_cell.angle_beta   90.00
_cell.angle_gamma   90.00
#
_symmetry.space_group_name_H-M   'P 1'
#
loop_
_entity.id
_entity.type
_entity.pdbx_description
1 polymer ?
#
loop_
_entity_poly.entity_id
_entity_poly.type
_entity_poly.pdbx_seq_one_letter_code
_entity_poly.pdbx_strand_id
1 'polypeptide(L)'
;MSKSVIIDICVGLIFFILVAFTYFQNYKYNDNSKDWLNNDYSLGLLKSTTTNTVLMTEGGDNQVFGLAYFQMVEFKRPDVVCYDQKGNIFKRIYGDLRYLPGFNLQLRMDLVDYNIINGKEPFYKGEFGTKGEPTFEDYTLKGQIAKKNVFMTWTGKELWKYGDYYFKQYGMMYKVSDSKYFIVDKLKEFKSLPASYLKAQYRSLLVPNLSPQNVFDVIRLMEYDKYVSIVSNKVITNPSKVFLYNHDPDKLVFVDLLKSTIYDESSKGGGINLDVASLNLVASKVKSKVDQVFDKVFSGVLSSLQREGYISVRGDRVYFVKDYEHPNGLDTLDYYKFYKERWTETPVSLWWDYLTREIAASYNYSLAQYYMNKINEYTSITNILEPGAREEIVKKIVDYRKLIPNYIDESAKYGYDMAPILHNGGMLYYQLYKYYYSLGSEHFEDAKKCFLKAMDLMKDAINTDMFAFYAFIRYAVFAIEYVNNFASPEEESKYLDEVKLFMDMAIKNMSYRKEYKDVTKSREYQDFVNIKNIADRIKSIPKNDIMSLEAQSEAMTDPESKANVYLSLADRYLGRFGGIDMNMLNKGKAAFEKYVAYKKVRDVQFYKIVANFYRMIGDINNLYKYSLEGLKNTRDPYMYFLVGFSADNLGKTKEALDNYSKFLDTSSNFQNSQEYNFALRRISELKKSLGR
;
A
#
# COMPACT_ATOMS: atom_id res chain seq x y z
N MET A 1 -34.97 0.48 70.38
CA MET A 1 -34.77 1.05 69.03
C MET A 1 -36.12 1.01 68.33
N SER A 2 -36.62 2.11 67.78
CA SER A 2 -37.94 2.11 67.12
C SER A 2 -37.88 1.32 65.81
N LYS A 3 -39.03 0.82 65.34
CA LYS A 3 -39.13 0.16 64.02
C LYS A 3 -38.60 1.05 62.89
N SER A 4 -38.80 2.37 63.00
CA SER A 4 -38.27 3.34 62.03
C SER A 4 -36.74 3.34 61.98
N VAL A 5 -36.08 3.37 63.14
CA VAL A 5 -34.62 3.37 63.20
C VAL A 5 -34.04 2.06 62.65
N ILE A 6 -34.71 0.92 62.87
CA ILE A 6 -34.27 -0.36 62.29
C ILE A 6 -34.40 -0.33 60.76
N ILE A 7 -35.50 0.21 60.22
CA ILE A 7 -35.71 0.36 58.78
C ILE A 7 -34.65 1.30 58.17
N ASP A 8 -34.37 2.44 58.79
CA ASP A 8 -33.37 3.39 58.32
C ASP A 8 -31.96 2.77 58.27
N ILE A 9 -31.60 1.98 59.29
CA ILE A 9 -30.34 1.23 59.31
C ILE A 9 -30.30 0.21 58.17
N CYS A 10 -31.38 -0.57 57.96
CA CYS A 10 -31.44 -1.55 56.88
C CYS A 10 -31.34 -0.92 55.49
N VAL A 11 -32.02 0.20 55.26
CA VAL A 11 -31.95 0.95 53.99
C VAL A 11 -30.56 1.52 53.77
N GLY A 12 -29.94 2.11 54.81
CA GLY A 12 -28.57 2.59 54.75
C GLY A 12 -27.56 1.48 54.43
N LEU A 13 -27.74 0.29 55.01
CA LEU A 13 -26.90 -0.89 54.74
C LEU A 13 -27.06 -1.38 53.30
N ILE A 14 -28.29 -1.44 52.77
CA ILE A 14 -28.55 -1.83 51.39
C ILE A 14 -27.92 -0.83 50.42
N PHE A 15 -28.08 0.48 50.68
CA PHE A 15 -27.47 1.52 49.85
C PHE A 15 -25.94 1.44 49.89
N PHE A 16 -25.35 1.25 51.08
CA PHE A 16 -23.91 1.05 51.23
C PHE A 16 -23.42 -0.18 50.48
N ILE A 17 -24.14 -1.32 50.57
CA ILE A 17 -23.79 -2.54 49.82
C ILE A 17 -23.86 -2.30 48.31
N LEU A 18 -24.88 -1.60 47.81
CA LEU A 18 -25.00 -1.28 46.38
C LEU A 18 -23.87 -0.36 45.89
N VAL A 19 -23.54 0.68 46.67
CA VAL A 19 -22.42 1.59 46.35
C VAL A 19 -21.09 0.86 46.43
N ALA A 20 -20.85 0.07 47.48
CA ALA A 20 -19.64 -0.72 47.65
C ALA A 20 -19.51 -1.78 46.55
N PHE A 21 -20.59 -2.50 46.21
CA PHE A 21 -20.60 -3.47 45.12
C PHE A 21 -20.29 -2.80 43.79
N THR A 22 -20.91 -1.65 43.50
CA THR A 22 -20.62 -0.87 42.28
C THR A 22 -19.17 -0.38 42.28
N TYR A 23 -18.66 0.10 43.41
CA TYR A 23 -17.27 0.53 43.55
C TYR A 23 -16.31 -0.64 43.34
N PHE A 24 -16.50 -1.80 43.98
CA PHE A 24 -15.60 -2.95 43.85
C PHE A 24 -15.68 -3.63 42.48
N GLN A 25 -16.87 -3.69 41.87
CA GLN A 25 -17.03 -4.15 40.49
C GLN A 25 -16.29 -3.23 39.52
N ASN A 26 -16.40 -1.91 39.72
CA ASN A 26 -15.78 -0.92 38.84
C ASN A 26 -14.32 -0.59 39.18
N TYR A 27 -13.85 -0.86 40.40
CA TYR A 27 -12.50 -0.53 40.85
C TYR A 27 -11.47 -1.24 39.96
N LYS A 28 -11.71 -2.51 39.63
CA LYS A 28 -10.84 -3.26 38.70
C LYS A 28 -10.81 -2.65 37.29
N TYR A 29 -11.88 -1.99 36.85
CA TYR A 29 -11.98 -1.36 35.52
C TYR A 29 -11.50 0.10 35.51
N ASN A 30 -11.44 0.77 36.66
CA ASN A 30 -11.11 2.19 36.78
C ASN A 30 -9.76 2.45 37.48
N ASP A 31 -9.14 1.44 38.09
CA ASP A 31 -7.83 1.56 38.72
C ASP A 31 -6.71 1.57 37.66
N ASN A 32 -6.50 2.75 37.07
CA ASN A 32 -5.41 3.02 36.14
C ASN A 32 -4.07 3.31 36.86
N SER A 33 -3.97 3.13 38.18
CA SER A 33 -2.71 3.38 38.92
C SER A 33 -1.55 2.49 38.47
N LYS A 34 -1.85 1.40 37.76
CA LYS A 34 -0.90 0.49 37.13
C LYS A 34 -0.83 0.61 35.62
N ASP A 35 -1.50 1.60 35.03
CA ASP A 35 -1.35 1.91 33.61
C ASP A 35 -0.05 2.67 33.39
N TRP A 36 1.03 1.91 33.36
CA TRP A 36 2.36 2.42 33.10
C TRP A 36 2.63 2.61 31.62
N LEU A 37 1.76 2.14 30.72
CA LEU A 37 2.13 2.02 29.32
C LEU A 37 2.33 3.37 28.67
N ASN A 38 1.36 4.27 28.82
CA ASN A 38 1.45 5.62 28.26
C ASN A 38 2.59 6.44 28.90
N ASN A 39 2.83 6.24 30.19
CA ASN A 39 3.91 6.87 30.95
C ASN A 39 5.29 6.36 30.50
N ASP A 40 5.50 5.05 30.50
CA ASP A 40 6.74 4.38 30.10
C ASP A 40 7.04 4.63 28.62
N TYR A 41 6.00 4.68 27.79
CA TYR A 41 6.11 5.05 26.38
C TYR A 41 6.71 6.43 26.20
N SER A 42 6.05 7.48 26.72
CA SER A 42 6.50 8.86 26.55
C SER A 42 7.85 9.14 27.22
N LEU A 43 8.12 8.50 28.37
CA LEU A 43 9.41 8.60 29.03
C LEU A 43 10.52 7.85 28.26
N GLY A 44 10.19 6.71 27.65
CA GLY A 44 11.06 5.96 26.77
C GLY A 44 11.50 6.78 25.57
N LEU A 45 10.55 7.49 24.94
CA LEU A 45 10.82 8.47 23.88
C LEU A 45 11.84 9.52 24.33
N LEU A 46 11.61 10.19 25.46
CA LEU A 46 12.55 11.21 25.94
C LEU A 46 13.91 10.64 26.34
N LYS A 47 13.98 9.45 26.93
CA LYS A 47 15.25 8.85 27.38
C LYS A 47 16.11 8.37 26.23
N SER A 48 15.49 7.93 25.15
CA SER A 48 16.23 7.46 23.98
C SER A 48 16.74 8.61 23.10
N THR A 49 16.26 9.85 23.30
CA THR A 49 16.65 11.00 22.47
C THR A 49 18.05 11.44 22.84
N THR A 50 18.92 11.76 21.88
CA THR A 50 20.23 12.32 22.21
C THR A 50 20.10 13.72 22.77
N THR A 51 21.13 14.18 23.49
CA THR A 51 21.11 15.50 24.11
C THR A 51 21.19 16.62 23.07
N ASN A 52 20.54 17.76 23.35
CA ASN A 52 20.52 18.95 22.47
C ASN A 52 19.90 18.69 21.09
N THR A 53 18.74 18.06 21.04
CA THR A 53 18.11 17.66 19.77
C THR A 53 16.62 17.95 19.70
N VAL A 54 16.08 17.89 18.49
CA VAL A 54 14.66 18.09 18.22
C VAL A 54 13.95 16.74 18.13
N LEU A 55 12.85 16.57 18.89
CA LEU A 55 11.95 15.43 18.84
C LEU A 55 10.58 15.85 18.26
N MET A 56 10.31 15.46 17.02
CA MET A 56 9.03 15.72 16.35
C MET A 56 8.04 14.58 16.63
N THR A 57 6.80 14.93 16.96
CA THR A 57 5.68 13.97 17.13
C THR A 57 4.71 14.09 15.96
N GLU A 58 4.08 13.00 15.50
CA GLU A 58 3.09 13.04 14.41
C GLU A 58 1.73 13.65 14.83
N GLY A 59 1.62 14.14 16.07
CA GLY A 59 0.37 14.66 16.62
C GLY A 59 -0.61 13.58 17.07
N GLY A 60 -0.13 12.37 17.37
CA GLY A 60 -0.91 11.34 18.07
C GLY A 60 -1.07 11.71 19.55
N ASP A 61 -2.26 11.50 20.11
CA ASP A 61 -2.59 11.93 21.47
C ASP A 61 -1.68 11.26 22.52
N ASN A 62 -1.34 9.99 22.31
CA ASN A 62 -0.43 9.21 23.15
C ASN A 62 1.02 9.74 23.20
N GLN A 63 1.54 10.31 22.11
CA GLN A 63 2.87 10.91 22.08
C GLN A 63 2.85 12.30 22.69
N VAL A 64 1.93 13.14 22.22
CA VAL A 64 1.94 14.57 22.50
C VAL A 64 1.68 14.85 23.96
N PHE A 65 0.63 14.25 24.55
CA PHE A 65 0.23 14.58 25.91
C PHE A 65 1.23 14.06 26.95
N GLY A 66 1.74 12.84 26.79
CA GLY A 66 2.74 12.30 27.71
C GLY A 66 4.07 13.04 27.63
N LEU A 67 4.55 13.37 26.43
CA LEU A 67 5.76 14.19 26.26
C LEU A 67 5.56 15.61 26.81
N ALA A 68 4.41 16.23 26.58
CA ALA A 68 4.11 17.56 27.10
C ALA A 68 4.09 17.57 28.63
N TYR A 69 3.48 16.55 29.26
CA TYR A 69 3.51 16.38 30.71
C TYR A 69 4.95 16.29 31.23
N PHE A 70 5.78 15.42 30.65
CA PHE A 70 7.15 15.26 31.12
C PHE A 70 8.03 16.50 30.92
N GLN A 71 7.88 17.22 29.81
CA GLN A 71 8.70 18.39 29.52
C GLN A 71 8.21 19.66 30.23
N MET A 72 6.90 19.89 30.26
CA MET A 72 6.32 21.15 30.75
C MET A 72 5.95 21.10 32.23
N VAL A 73 5.64 19.92 32.78
CA VAL A 73 5.24 19.74 34.19
C VAL A 73 6.38 19.16 35.01
N GLU A 74 6.97 18.04 34.57
CA GLU A 74 8.05 17.38 35.32
C GLU A 74 9.46 17.87 34.99
N PHE A 75 9.60 18.76 34.00
CA PHE A 75 10.87 19.32 33.54
C PHE A 75 11.94 18.27 33.22
N LYS A 76 11.54 17.11 32.69
CA LYS A 76 12.44 16.04 32.25
C LYS A 76 13.03 16.38 30.88
N ARG A 77 14.34 16.14 30.72
CA ARG A 77 15.09 16.33 29.46
C ARG A 77 14.85 17.72 28.82
N PRO A 78 15.13 18.84 29.53
CA PRO A 78 14.99 20.19 28.98
C PRO A 78 15.97 20.47 27.83
N ASP A 79 16.99 19.62 27.66
CA ASP A 79 17.93 19.60 26.55
C ASP A 79 17.33 19.05 25.24
N VAL A 80 16.13 18.46 25.28
CA VAL A 80 15.39 18.00 24.10
C VAL A 80 14.27 18.99 23.81
N VAL A 81 14.09 19.37 22.55
CA VAL A 81 13.00 20.26 22.12
C VAL A 81 11.95 19.44 21.40
N CYS A 82 10.76 19.30 21.99
CA CYS A 82 9.65 18.61 21.33
C CYS A 82 8.82 19.55 20.45
N TYR A 83 8.39 19.03 19.29
CA TYR A 83 7.42 19.65 18.39
C TYR A 83 6.28 18.69 18.05
N ASP A 84 5.10 19.21 17.71
CA ASP A 84 3.99 18.43 17.15
C ASP A 84 3.67 18.84 15.72
N GLN A 85 3.50 17.83 14.85
CA GLN A 85 3.15 18.03 13.44
C GLN A 85 1.78 18.70 13.24
N LYS A 86 0.91 18.64 14.25
CA LYS A 86 -0.38 19.32 14.24
C LYS A 86 -0.32 20.75 14.81
N GLY A 87 0.79 21.17 15.41
CA GLY A 87 0.98 22.54 15.91
C GLY A 87 0.01 22.96 17.01
N ASN A 88 -0.46 22.02 17.85
CA ASN A 88 -1.55 22.26 18.79
C ASN A 88 -1.06 22.49 20.22
N ILE A 89 -0.07 21.73 20.68
CA ILE A 89 0.38 21.69 22.08
C ILE A 89 1.79 22.26 22.24
N PHE A 90 2.73 21.85 21.40
CA PHE A 90 4.11 22.37 21.42
C PHE A 90 4.22 23.67 20.61
N LYS A 91 5.45 24.18 20.45
CA LYS A 91 5.71 25.40 19.65
C LYS A 91 5.26 25.19 18.21
N ARG A 92 4.45 26.12 17.69
CA ARG A 92 3.86 26.09 16.33
C ARG A 92 4.87 26.39 15.23
N ILE A 93 5.78 25.47 14.96
CA ILE A 93 6.82 25.63 13.92
C ILE A 93 6.24 25.75 12.49
N TYR A 94 5.04 25.23 12.26
CA TYR A 94 4.33 25.33 10.97
C TYR A 94 3.39 26.54 10.86
N GLY A 95 3.30 27.38 11.90
CA GLY A 95 2.32 28.47 11.99
C GLY A 95 0.92 28.00 12.36
N ASP A 96 -0.10 28.84 12.16
CA ASP A 96 -1.50 28.47 12.38
C ASP A 96 -2.03 27.64 11.20
N LEU A 97 -2.31 26.36 11.47
CA LEU A 97 -2.68 25.36 10.48
C LEU A 97 -4.20 25.25 10.27
N ARG A 98 -5.01 25.85 11.14
CA ARG A 98 -6.48 25.66 11.19
C ARG A 98 -7.22 26.17 9.94
N TYR A 99 -6.60 27.05 9.17
CA TYR A 99 -7.20 27.70 8.00
C TYR A 99 -6.50 27.36 6.68
N LEU A 100 -5.56 26.41 6.69
CA LEU A 100 -4.89 25.97 5.47
C LEU A 100 -5.67 24.81 4.82
N PRO A 101 -5.97 24.89 3.52
CA PRO A 101 -6.42 23.73 2.76
C PRO A 101 -5.42 22.58 2.91
N GLY A 102 -5.88 21.33 3.01
CA GLY A 102 -5.04 20.17 3.35
C GLY A 102 -3.77 20.01 2.51
N PHE A 103 -3.79 20.43 1.25
CA PHE A 103 -2.60 20.45 0.40
C PHE A 103 -1.55 21.51 0.84
N ASN A 104 -1.98 22.75 1.11
CA ASN A 104 -1.09 23.83 1.55
C ASN A 104 -0.51 23.54 2.95
N LEU A 105 -1.28 22.85 3.78
CA LEU A 105 -0.84 22.31 5.06
C LEU A 105 0.35 21.37 4.87
N GLN A 106 0.21 20.34 4.02
CA GLN A 106 1.27 19.36 3.79
C GLN A 106 2.53 20.01 3.23
N LEU A 107 2.39 20.86 2.20
CA LEU A 107 3.51 21.57 1.59
C LEU A 107 4.27 22.46 2.60
N ARG A 108 3.55 23.10 3.53
CA ARG A 108 4.16 23.93 4.55
C ARG A 108 4.90 23.11 5.60
N MET A 109 4.31 21.99 6.03
CA MET A 109 4.99 21.04 6.91
C MET A 109 6.28 20.57 6.28
N ASP A 110 6.19 20.21 5.01
CA ASP A 110 7.29 19.72 4.21
C ASP A 110 8.47 20.72 4.17
N LEU A 111 8.19 21.99 3.91
CA LEU A 111 9.21 23.05 3.90
C LEU A 111 9.89 23.29 5.24
N VAL A 112 9.09 23.35 6.31
CA VAL A 112 9.61 23.60 7.66
C VAL A 112 10.51 22.45 8.07
N ASP A 113 10.08 21.22 7.82
CA ASP A 113 10.89 20.04 8.10
C ASP A 113 12.17 20.01 7.24
N TYR A 114 12.09 20.34 5.95
CA TYR A 114 13.27 20.48 5.08
C TYR A 114 14.29 21.49 5.63
N ASN A 115 13.83 22.65 6.11
CA ASN A 115 14.70 23.67 6.69
C ASN A 115 15.29 23.26 8.04
N ILE A 116 14.51 22.58 8.88
CA ILE A 116 15.00 22.02 10.16
C ILE A 116 16.08 20.96 9.89
N ILE A 117 15.85 20.07 8.92
CA ILE A 117 16.80 19.02 8.49
C ILE A 117 18.05 19.61 7.80
N ASN A 118 17.99 20.85 7.33
CA ASN A 118 19.15 21.58 6.81
C ASN A 118 19.97 22.28 7.89
N GLY A 119 19.43 22.42 9.11
CA GLY A 119 20.19 22.85 10.28
C GLY A 119 21.27 21.83 10.64
N LYS A 120 22.37 22.27 11.24
CA LYS A 120 23.48 21.39 11.70
C LYS A 120 23.10 20.51 12.92
N GLU A 121 21.84 20.53 13.33
CA GLU A 121 21.34 19.88 14.53
C GLU A 121 20.78 18.49 14.20
N PRO A 122 21.04 17.46 15.03
CA PRO A 122 20.39 16.18 14.85
C PRO A 122 18.88 16.31 15.07
N PHE A 123 18.11 15.80 14.11
CA PHE A 123 16.67 15.85 14.10
C PHE A 123 16.10 14.44 14.23
N TYR A 124 15.11 14.27 15.10
CA TYR A 124 14.40 13.02 15.35
C TYR A 124 12.90 13.21 15.17
N LYS A 125 12.23 12.26 14.51
CA LYS A 125 10.78 12.27 14.32
C LYS A 125 10.19 10.93 14.71
N GLY A 126 9.25 10.90 15.65
CA GLY A 126 8.42 9.73 15.90
C GLY A 126 7.47 9.50 14.72
N GLU A 127 7.35 8.25 14.30
CA GLU A 127 6.60 7.86 13.10
C GLU A 127 5.38 7.01 13.45
N PHE A 128 4.28 7.19 12.71
CA PHE A 128 3.03 6.45 12.90
C PHE A 128 2.49 5.99 11.54
N GLY A 129 2.22 4.69 11.42
CA GLY A 129 1.42 4.17 10.32
C GLY A 129 2.11 4.05 8.95
N THR A 130 3.43 4.12 8.88
CA THR A 130 4.15 3.65 7.69
C THR A 130 4.15 2.12 7.65
N LYS A 131 3.63 1.58 6.55
CA LYS A 131 3.54 0.13 6.31
C LYS A 131 4.93 -0.39 6.00
N GLY A 132 5.74 -0.67 7.01
CA GLY A 132 7.19 -0.85 6.83
C GLY A 132 7.90 -1.28 8.12
N GLU A 133 9.17 -1.64 8.02
CA GLU A 133 10.05 -1.80 9.17
C GLU A 133 10.39 -0.42 9.82
N PRO A 134 11.22 -0.32 10.89
CA PRO A 134 12.27 0.70 11.00
C PRO A 134 13.25 0.63 9.82
N THR A 135 12.76 0.42 8.61
CA THR A 135 13.54 0.52 7.39
C THR A 135 13.50 1.97 7.05
N PHE A 136 14.69 2.53 6.83
CA PHE A 136 14.93 3.63 5.89
C PHE A 136 13.66 4.33 5.50
N GLU A 137 13.13 5.12 6.42
CA GLU A 137 12.13 6.06 6.03
C GLU A 137 12.91 7.12 5.27
N ASP A 138 12.70 7.11 3.96
CA ASP A 138 12.75 8.34 3.22
C ASP A 138 12.01 9.33 4.11
N TYR A 139 12.70 10.34 4.62
CA TYR A 139 12.01 11.55 5.05
C TYR A 139 11.50 12.24 3.79
N THR A 140 10.62 11.55 3.06
CA THR A 140 9.61 12.15 2.23
C THR A 140 8.67 12.79 3.21
N LEU A 141 8.89 14.08 3.42
CA LEU A 141 7.84 15.06 3.25
C LEU A 141 6.61 14.38 2.62
N LYS A 142 5.54 14.20 3.40
CA LYS A 142 4.36 13.41 2.96
C LYS A 142 3.77 13.98 1.66
N GLY A 143 4.21 15.16 1.19
CA GLY A 143 4.20 15.56 -0.21
C GLY A 143 5.49 15.20 -0.98
N GLN A 144 5.43 14.11 -1.76
CA GLN A 144 5.84 13.91 -3.17
C GLN A 144 7.04 14.65 -3.83
N ILE A 145 7.77 15.54 -3.16
CA ILE A 145 8.49 16.65 -3.79
C ILE A 145 9.93 16.77 -3.30
N ALA A 146 10.28 16.28 -2.10
CA ALA A 146 11.66 16.37 -1.65
C ALA A 146 12.24 15.10 -1.05
N LYS A 147 13.30 14.61 -1.71
CA LYS A 147 14.30 13.71 -1.11
C LYS A 147 15.62 14.49 -1.03
N LYS A 148 16.10 14.76 0.18
CA LYS A 148 17.50 15.12 0.41
C LYS A 148 18.31 13.82 0.50
N ASN A 149 19.62 13.88 0.32
CA ASN A 149 20.58 12.78 0.63
C ASN A 149 20.68 12.46 2.13
N VAL A 150 19.64 12.77 2.89
CA VAL A 150 19.56 12.61 4.34
C VAL A 150 18.63 11.44 4.63
N PHE A 151 19.17 10.51 5.38
CA PHE A 151 18.63 9.18 5.63
C PHE A 151 18.38 9.05 7.10
N MET A 152 17.17 8.68 7.44
CA MET A 152 16.82 8.38 8.81
C MET A 152 17.32 6.98 9.13
N THR A 153 18.41 6.83 9.90
CA THR A 153 18.98 5.51 10.21
C THR A 153 19.04 5.21 11.71
N TRP A 154 18.43 4.07 12.05
CA TRP A 154 19.07 3.04 12.88
C TRP A 154 18.44 1.66 12.63
N THR A 155 19.21 0.74 12.03
CA THR A 155 18.88 -0.70 11.98
C THR A 155 19.91 -1.48 12.80
N GLY A 156 19.64 -1.64 14.09
CA GLY A 156 20.33 -2.65 14.90
C GLY A 156 19.97 -4.04 14.38
N LYS A 157 20.88 -5.02 14.51
CA LYS A 157 20.51 -6.42 14.28
C LYS A 157 19.47 -6.84 15.30
N GLU A 158 18.48 -7.63 14.86
CA GLU A 158 17.60 -8.37 15.76
C GLU A 158 16.98 -7.48 16.83
N LEU A 159 16.49 -6.29 16.45
CA LEU A 159 15.87 -5.32 17.35
C LEU A 159 14.77 -5.93 18.24
N TRP A 160 14.09 -6.97 17.76
CA TRP A 160 13.09 -7.75 18.48
C TRP A 160 13.66 -8.65 19.61
N LYS A 161 14.97 -8.92 19.63
CA LYS A 161 15.67 -9.63 20.72
C LYS A 161 16.01 -8.74 21.92
N TYR A 162 15.82 -7.43 21.79
CA TYR A 162 16.21 -6.41 22.76
C TYR A 162 14.99 -5.64 23.33
N GLY A 163 13.86 -6.31 23.55
CA GLY A 163 12.59 -5.67 23.95
C GLY A 163 11.79 -5.09 22.79
N ASP A 164 10.59 -4.60 23.06
CA ASP A 164 9.42 -4.56 22.19
C ASP A 164 9.50 -3.63 20.95
N TYR A 165 9.42 -4.22 19.75
CA TYR A 165 9.58 -3.61 18.40
C TYR A 165 8.69 -2.41 18.02
N TYR A 166 7.45 -2.31 18.48
CA TYR A 166 6.62 -1.16 18.15
C TYR A 166 6.75 0.04 19.08
N PHE A 167 7.21 -0.11 20.32
CA PHE A 167 7.72 1.07 21.03
C PHE A 167 8.94 1.65 20.33
N LYS A 168 9.65 0.78 19.58
CA LYS A 168 10.69 1.16 18.65
C LYS A 168 10.10 1.94 17.48
N GLN A 169 8.98 1.52 16.84
CA GLN A 169 8.32 2.26 15.75
C GLN A 169 7.62 3.57 16.16
N TYR A 170 6.79 3.53 17.19
CA TYR A 170 5.91 4.62 17.62
C TYR A 170 6.65 5.80 18.24
N GLY A 171 7.94 5.68 18.53
CA GLY A 171 8.79 6.84 18.34
C GLY A 171 10.22 6.47 18.09
N MET A 172 10.40 5.89 16.90
CA MET A 172 11.70 5.83 16.25
C MET A 172 12.24 7.24 16.28
N MET A 173 13.31 7.42 17.03
CA MET A 173 14.10 8.60 16.85
C MET A 173 15.12 8.24 15.81
N TYR A 174 14.74 8.57 14.59
CA TYR A 174 15.62 8.45 13.46
C TYR A 174 16.70 9.52 13.48
N LYS A 175 17.95 9.09 13.44
CA LYS A 175 19.04 10.02 13.17
C LYS A 175 19.13 10.28 11.67
N VAL A 176 19.15 11.55 11.28
CA VAL A 176 19.62 12.03 9.97
C VAL A 176 21.10 11.63 9.73
N SER A 177 21.33 10.73 8.78
CA SER A 177 22.62 10.22 8.29
C SER A 177 22.72 10.37 6.76
N ASP A 178 23.88 10.09 6.18
CA ASP A 178 24.06 10.19 4.71
C ASP A 178 23.53 8.93 4.00
N SER A 179 22.84 9.16 2.89
CA SER A 179 22.38 8.19 1.90
C SER A 179 23.31 7.04 1.61
N LYS A 180 24.61 7.31 1.48
CA LYS A 180 25.58 6.28 1.13
C LYS A 180 25.56 5.11 2.12
N TYR A 181 25.24 5.34 3.39
CA TYR A 181 25.23 4.30 4.42
C TYR A 181 24.12 3.27 4.25
N PHE A 182 23.07 3.56 3.47
CA PHE A 182 22.07 2.57 3.04
C PHE A 182 22.73 1.31 2.44
N ILE A 183 23.78 1.49 1.64
CA ILE A 183 24.51 0.39 1.03
C ILE A 183 25.19 -0.47 2.10
N VAL A 184 25.80 0.16 3.10
CA VAL A 184 26.48 -0.54 4.20
C VAL A 184 25.49 -1.37 5.02
N ASP A 185 24.33 -0.80 5.33
CA ASP A 185 23.28 -1.48 6.11
C ASP A 185 22.68 -2.69 5.38
N LYS A 186 22.38 -2.55 4.07
CA LYS A 186 21.94 -3.70 3.25
C LYS A 186 23.02 -4.79 3.22
N LEU A 187 24.28 -4.41 3.08
CA LEU A 187 25.39 -5.36 3.06
C LEU A 187 25.64 -5.98 4.44
N LYS A 188 25.41 -5.28 5.55
CA LYS A 188 25.52 -5.82 6.91
C LYS A 188 24.57 -7.01 7.13
N GLU A 189 23.35 -6.87 6.59
CA GLU A 189 22.29 -7.88 6.62
C GLU A 189 22.60 -9.04 5.68
N PHE A 190 22.87 -8.76 4.40
CA PHE A 190 22.99 -9.77 3.34
C PHE A 190 24.41 -10.26 3.06
N LYS A 191 25.41 -9.69 3.75
CA LYS A 191 26.87 -9.88 3.59
C LYS A 191 27.44 -9.36 2.28
N SER A 192 26.76 -9.62 1.17
CA SER A 192 27.20 -9.27 -0.16
C SER A 192 26.02 -9.19 -1.13
N LEU A 193 26.04 -8.21 -2.03
CA LEU A 193 24.98 -7.98 -3.02
C LEU A 193 25.59 -7.55 -4.36
N PRO A 194 24.90 -7.84 -5.50
CA PRO A 194 25.28 -7.27 -6.78
C PRO A 194 25.23 -5.74 -6.77
N ALA A 195 26.21 -5.08 -7.39
CA ALA A 195 26.25 -3.63 -7.51
C ALA A 195 25.08 -3.12 -8.37
N SER A 196 24.68 -3.89 -9.39
CA SER A 196 23.45 -3.67 -10.16
C SER A 196 22.18 -3.64 -9.30
N TYR A 197 22.04 -4.56 -8.34
CA TYR A 197 20.93 -4.58 -7.39
C TYR A 197 20.97 -3.36 -6.45
N LEU A 198 22.12 -3.10 -5.84
CA LEU A 198 22.33 -1.95 -4.96
C LEU A 198 22.06 -0.62 -5.68
N LYS A 199 22.46 -0.51 -6.95
CA LYS A 199 22.19 0.64 -7.81
C LYS A 199 20.70 0.88 -7.99
N ALA A 200 19.93 -0.17 -8.29
CA ALA A 200 18.48 -0.06 -8.46
C ALA A 200 17.79 0.37 -7.16
N GLN A 201 18.16 -0.23 -6.04
CA GLN A 201 17.62 0.11 -4.73
C GLN A 201 17.98 1.54 -4.31
N TYR A 202 19.24 1.92 -4.46
CA TYR A 202 19.70 3.28 -4.18
C TYR A 202 19.04 4.32 -5.10
N ARG A 203 18.67 3.91 -6.32
CA ARG A 203 17.94 4.77 -7.25
C ARG A 203 16.50 5.02 -6.84
N SER A 204 15.75 3.97 -6.49
CA SER A 204 14.37 4.13 -5.98
C SER A 204 14.35 4.97 -4.70
N LEU A 205 15.43 4.88 -3.94
CA LEU A 205 15.66 5.65 -2.74
C LEU A 205 15.88 7.14 -3.02
N LEU A 206 16.63 7.52 -4.06
CA LEU A 206 16.90 8.94 -4.35
C LEU A 206 15.94 9.58 -5.36
N VAL A 207 15.25 8.79 -6.18
CA VAL A 207 14.46 9.26 -7.31
C VAL A 207 12.99 8.84 -7.12
N PRO A 208 12.10 9.76 -6.69
CA PRO A 208 10.69 9.44 -6.55
C PRO A 208 10.02 9.22 -7.91
N ASN A 209 8.86 8.56 -7.90
CA ASN A 209 8.00 8.47 -9.08
C ASN A 209 7.43 9.85 -9.42
N LEU A 210 7.94 10.47 -10.48
CA LEU A 210 7.44 11.75 -11.00
C LEU A 210 6.09 11.58 -11.70
N SER A 211 5.13 12.37 -11.26
CA SER A 211 3.83 12.60 -11.90
C SER A 211 3.65 14.09 -12.20
N PRO A 212 2.75 14.46 -13.13
CA PRO A 212 2.37 15.85 -13.37
C PRO A 212 2.01 16.61 -12.10
N GLN A 213 1.34 15.93 -11.16
CA GLN A 213 0.96 16.53 -9.88
C GLN A 213 2.20 16.95 -9.09
N ASN A 214 3.22 16.09 -8.97
CA ASN A 214 4.43 16.43 -8.21
C ASN A 214 5.14 17.65 -8.79
N VAL A 215 5.24 17.72 -10.13
CA VAL A 215 5.84 18.88 -10.83
C VAL A 215 5.05 20.15 -10.54
N PHE A 216 3.73 20.08 -10.63
CA PHE A 216 2.83 21.20 -10.35
C PHE A 216 2.99 21.71 -8.91
N ASP A 217 3.13 20.80 -7.96
CA ASP A 217 3.30 21.14 -6.56
C ASP A 217 4.64 21.87 -6.31
N VAL A 218 5.72 21.47 -6.99
CA VAL A 218 7.01 22.19 -6.96
C VAL A 218 6.90 23.58 -7.59
N ILE A 219 6.11 23.73 -8.65
CA ILE A 219 5.86 25.05 -9.25
C ILE A 219 5.20 25.98 -8.23
N ARG A 220 4.17 25.52 -7.51
CA ARG A 220 3.52 26.32 -6.45
C ARG A 220 4.49 26.69 -5.34
N LEU A 221 5.40 25.78 -5.00
CA LEU A 221 6.47 26.04 -4.05
C LEU A 221 7.38 27.18 -4.52
N MET A 222 7.85 27.10 -5.76
CA MET A 222 8.70 28.12 -6.36
C MET A 222 7.95 29.45 -6.51
N GLU A 223 6.63 29.43 -6.70
CA GLU A 223 5.79 30.63 -6.73
C GLU A 223 5.71 31.29 -5.35
N TYR A 224 5.45 30.51 -4.30
CA TYR A 224 5.45 31.00 -2.91
C TYR A 224 6.80 31.63 -2.54
N ASP A 225 7.90 30.99 -2.92
CA ASP A 225 9.25 31.49 -2.72
C ASP A 225 9.63 32.63 -3.70
N LYS A 226 8.70 33.04 -4.58
CA LYS A 226 8.86 34.13 -5.56
C LYS A 226 9.94 33.88 -6.63
N TYR A 227 10.34 32.63 -6.88
CA TYR A 227 11.23 32.26 -8.01
C TYR A 227 10.49 32.24 -9.35
N VAL A 228 9.20 31.89 -9.32
CA VAL A 228 8.31 31.93 -10.49
C VAL A 228 7.01 32.65 -10.13
N SER A 229 6.16 32.88 -11.11
CA SER A 229 4.80 33.41 -10.93
C SER A 229 3.85 32.69 -11.88
N ILE A 230 2.64 32.39 -11.42
CA ILE A 230 1.58 31.82 -12.24
C ILE A 230 0.70 32.96 -12.78
N VAL A 231 0.76 33.20 -14.08
CA VAL A 231 -0.03 34.22 -14.77
C VAL A 231 -0.80 33.56 -15.90
N SER A 232 -2.13 33.67 -15.90
CA SER A 232 -2.99 33.13 -16.98
C SER A 232 -2.70 31.66 -17.32
N ASN A 233 -2.56 30.82 -16.29
CA ASN A 233 -2.25 29.39 -16.40
C ASN A 233 -0.84 29.06 -16.94
N LYS A 234 0.08 30.04 -16.90
CA LYS A 234 1.48 29.89 -17.28
C LYS A 234 2.42 30.19 -16.12
N VAL A 235 3.48 29.40 -16.00
CA VAL A 235 4.59 29.62 -15.09
C VAL A 235 5.64 30.46 -15.79
N ILE A 236 5.97 31.60 -15.20
CA ILE A 236 6.97 32.54 -15.72
C ILE A 236 8.03 32.74 -14.63
N THR A 237 9.30 32.77 -15.01
CA THR A 237 10.39 33.08 -14.05
C THR A 237 10.28 34.50 -13.52
N ASN A 238 10.62 34.69 -12.25
CA ASN A 238 10.78 36.02 -11.68
C ASN A 238 12.22 36.51 -11.95
N PRO A 239 12.42 37.57 -12.74
CA PRO A 239 13.76 38.08 -13.04
C PRO A 239 14.50 38.63 -11.81
N SER A 240 13.77 38.95 -10.73
CA SER A 240 14.36 39.47 -9.48
C SER A 240 14.96 38.37 -8.59
N LYS A 241 14.75 37.09 -8.93
CA LYS A 241 15.31 35.94 -8.21
C LYS A 241 15.89 34.93 -9.18
N VAL A 242 17.20 34.77 -9.15
CA VAL A 242 17.90 33.73 -9.92
C VAL A 242 17.96 32.46 -9.09
N PHE A 243 17.45 31.35 -9.63
CA PHE A 243 17.68 30.04 -9.05
C PHE A 243 19.02 29.50 -9.55
N LEU A 244 19.98 29.34 -8.65
CA LEU A 244 21.28 28.73 -8.96
C LEU A 244 21.32 27.34 -8.35
N TYR A 245 21.22 26.31 -9.18
CA TYR A 245 21.59 24.97 -8.76
C TYR A 245 23.10 24.85 -8.77
N ASN A 246 23.70 24.75 -7.59
CA ASN A 246 25.13 24.46 -7.49
C ASN A 246 25.30 22.94 -7.62
N HIS A 247 25.74 22.49 -8.79
CA HIS A 247 25.94 21.08 -9.07
C HIS A 247 27.14 20.56 -8.27
N ASP A 248 26.85 19.83 -7.19
CA ASP A 248 27.82 18.96 -6.55
C ASP A 248 27.87 17.65 -7.37
N PRO A 249 28.96 17.37 -8.11
CA PRO A 249 29.04 16.23 -9.02
C PRO A 249 28.93 14.87 -8.32
N ASP A 250 29.08 14.84 -7.00
CA ASP A 250 29.01 13.65 -6.17
C ASP A 250 27.67 13.51 -5.44
N LYS A 251 26.73 14.46 -5.62
CA LYS A 251 25.42 14.46 -4.96
C LYS A 251 24.28 14.66 -5.94
N LEU A 252 23.33 13.73 -5.91
CA LEU A 252 22.04 13.93 -6.56
C LEU A 252 21.13 14.74 -5.64
N VAL A 253 20.76 15.96 -6.03
CA VAL A 253 19.73 16.72 -5.31
C VAL A 253 18.50 16.85 -6.21
N PHE A 254 17.65 15.83 -6.16
CA PHE A 254 16.55 15.66 -7.10
C PHE A 254 15.62 16.88 -7.19
N VAL A 255 15.30 17.49 -6.04
CA VAL A 255 14.46 18.69 -5.94
C VAL A 255 15.09 19.87 -6.65
N ASP A 256 16.40 20.03 -6.50
CA ASP A 256 17.09 21.16 -7.11
C ASP A 256 17.23 20.96 -8.62
N LEU A 257 17.41 19.72 -9.08
CA LEU A 257 17.30 19.39 -10.52
C LEU A 257 15.90 19.72 -11.06
N LEU A 258 14.84 19.40 -10.31
CA LEU A 258 13.46 19.70 -10.68
C LEU A 258 13.19 21.21 -10.68
N LYS A 259 13.58 21.94 -9.63
CA LYS A 259 13.48 23.41 -9.55
C LYS A 259 14.28 24.10 -10.66
N SER A 260 15.52 23.66 -10.91
CA SER A 260 16.34 24.16 -12.02
C SER A 260 15.65 23.90 -13.35
N THR A 261 15.12 22.71 -13.58
CA THR A 261 14.43 22.39 -14.84
C THR A 261 13.16 23.22 -15.02
N ILE A 262 12.37 23.42 -13.95
CA ILE A 262 11.21 24.33 -13.99
C ILE A 262 11.66 25.76 -14.29
N TYR A 263 12.73 26.25 -13.67
CA TYR A 263 13.26 27.59 -13.92
C TYR A 263 13.78 27.76 -15.36
N ASP A 264 14.55 26.78 -15.87
CA ASP A 264 15.06 26.75 -17.25
C ASP A 264 13.93 26.73 -18.29
N GLU A 265 12.86 25.99 -18.03
CA GLU A 265 11.73 25.89 -18.95
C GLU A 265 10.80 27.11 -18.87
N SER A 266 10.63 27.72 -17.69
CA SER A 266 9.80 28.92 -17.49
C SER A 266 10.48 30.22 -17.89
N SER A 267 11.80 30.20 -18.13
CA SER A 267 12.56 31.34 -18.68
C SER A 267 12.56 31.38 -20.21
N LYS A 268 12.08 30.32 -20.90
CA LYS A 268 11.92 30.31 -22.35
C LYS A 268 10.74 31.19 -22.76
N GLY A 269 10.91 31.93 -23.86
CA GLY A 269 9.98 32.97 -24.34
C GLY A 269 8.55 32.46 -24.53
N GLY A 270 7.76 32.51 -23.46
CA GLY A 270 6.38 32.00 -23.43
C GLY A 270 5.94 31.35 -22.11
N GLY A 271 6.88 30.98 -21.22
CA GLY A 271 6.60 30.29 -19.96
C GLY A 271 6.19 28.81 -20.14
N ILE A 272 5.91 28.12 -19.03
CA ILE A 272 5.40 26.73 -19.03
C ILE A 272 3.89 26.77 -18.83
N ASN A 273 3.11 26.11 -19.69
CA ASN A 273 1.67 25.94 -19.44
C ASN A 273 1.43 24.93 -18.31
N LEU A 274 0.37 25.13 -17.52
CA LEU A 274 -0.02 24.22 -16.44
C LEU A 274 -0.96 23.09 -16.91
N ASP A 275 -0.77 22.63 -18.15
CA ASP A 275 -1.47 21.47 -18.68
C ASP A 275 -0.66 20.17 -18.46
N VAL A 276 -1.36 19.03 -18.51
CA VAL A 276 -0.76 17.71 -18.24
C VAL A 276 0.41 17.40 -19.18
N ALA A 277 0.37 17.82 -20.45
CA ALA A 277 1.43 17.53 -21.41
C ALA A 277 2.70 18.33 -21.09
N SER A 278 2.55 19.62 -20.74
CA SER A 278 3.65 20.49 -20.33
C SER A 278 4.32 20.03 -19.03
N LEU A 279 3.52 19.60 -18.05
CA LEU A 279 4.04 19.04 -16.79
C LEU A 279 4.75 17.70 -17.01
N ASN A 280 4.22 16.85 -17.88
CA ASN A 280 4.89 15.60 -18.30
C ASN A 280 6.22 15.86 -19.01
N LEU A 281 6.30 16.93 -19.82
CA LEU A 281 7.55 17.32 -20.47
C LEU A 281 8.63 17.69 -19.45
N VAL A 282 8.27 18.46 -18.41
CA VAL A 282 9.19 18.79 -17.31
C VAL A 282 9.63 17.52 -16.58
N ALA A 283 8.68 16.64 -16.23
CA ALA A 283 9.00 15.37 -15.58
C ALA A 283 9.97 14.51 -16.42
N SER A 284 9.75 14.43 -17.73
CA SER A 284 10.60 13.71 -18.67
C SER A 284 12.02 14.30 -18.74
N LYS A 285 12.14 15.64 -18.78
CA LYS A 285 13.45 16.32 -18.78
C LYS A 285 14.23 16.08 -17.49
N VAL A 286 13.56 16.12 -16.33
CA VAL A 286 14.19 15.79 -15.05
C VAL A 286 14.65 14.35 -15.03
N LYS A 287 13.81 13.40 -15.47
CA LYS A 287 14.18 11.99 -15.58
C LYS A 287 15.43 11.80 -16.44
N SER A 288 15.48 12.46 -17.61
CA SER A 288 16.65 12.41 -18.49
C SER A 288 17.91 12.97 -17.84
N LYS A 289 17.83 14.12 -17.14
CA LYS A 289 18.97 14.68 -16.39
C LYS A 289 19.44 13.72 -15.28
N VAL A 290 18.52 13.09 -14.55
CA VAL A 290 18.84 12.07 -13.54
C VAL A 290 19.55 10.86 -14.17
N ASP A 291 19.03 10.34 -15.29
CA ASP A 291 19.64 9.21 -16.00
C ASP A 291 21.09 9.49 -16.43
N GLN A 292 21.39 10.73 -16.83
CA GLN A 292 22.73 11.14 -17.26
C GLN A 292 23.75 11.18 -16.12
N VAL A 293 23.31 11.50 -14.89
CA VAL A 293 24.24 11.73 -13.76
C VAL A 293 24.25 10.60 -12.73
N PHE A 294 23.19 9.79 -12.65
CA PHE A 294 23.01 8.82 -11.56
C PHE A 294 24.13 7.79 -11.49
N ASP A 295 24.59 7.29 -12.65
CA ASP A 295 25.64 6.29 -12.71
C ASP A 295 26.94 6.80 -12.10
N LYS A 296 27.30 8.05 -12.41
CA LYS A 296 28.47 8.71 -11.83
C LYS A 296 28.32 8.90 -10.32
N VAL A 297 27.15 9.36 -9.86
CA VAL A 297 26.85 9.53 -8.43
C VAL A 297 26.98 8.19 -7.69
N PHE A 298 26.37 7.12 -8.20
CA PHE A 298 26.42 5.81 -7.56
C PHE A 298 27.84 5.23 -7.52
N SER A 299 28.61 5.36 -8.60
CA SER A 299 30.02 4.96 -8.60
C SER A 299 30.86 5.79 -7.63
N GLY A 300 30.60 7.09 -7.49
CA GLY A 300 31.22 7.97 -6.51
C GLY A 300 30.92 7.53 -5.07
N VAL A 301 29.67 7.16 -4.80
CA VAL A 301 29.22 6.62 -3.50
C VAL A 301 29.96 5.34 -3.14
N LEU A 302 30.01 4.35 -4.05
CA LEU A 302 30.76 3.11 -3.81
C LEU A 302 32.24 3.37 -3.57
N SER A 303 32.85 4.27 -4.36
CA SER A 303 34.25 4.64 -4.19
C SER A 303 34.51 5.30 -2.84
N SER A 304 33.60 6.16 -2.38
CA SER A 304 33.70 6.79 -1.05
C SER A 304 33.63 5.76 0.06
N LEU A 305 32.61 4.90 0.05
CA LEU A 305 32.43 3.86 1.07
C LEU A 305 33.60 2.86 1.10
N GLN A 306 34.19 2.55 -0.05
CA GLN A 306 35.36 1.68 -0.13
C GLN A 306 36.61 2.37 0.43
N ARG A 307 36.84 3.66 0.13
CA ARG A 307 37.94 4.45 0.73
C ARG A 307 37.79 4.57 2.25
N GLU A 308 36.56 4.69 2.74
CA GLU A 308 36.23 4.72 4.17
C GLU A 308 36.35 3.33 4.83
N GLY A 309 36.52 2.26 4.03
CA GLY A 309 36.75 0.90 4.48
C GLY A 309 35.50 0.15 4.94
N TYR A 310 34.30 0.65 4.63
CA TYR A 310 33.03 0.01 5.01
C TYR A 310 32.64 -1.15 4.09
N ILE A 311 33.08 -1.08 2.83
CA ILE A 311 32.76 -2.06 1.79
C ILE A 311 33.99 -2.45 0.97
N SER A 312 33.87 -3.55 0.25
CA SER A 312 34.83 -3.98 -0.79
C SER A 312 34.07 -4.32 -2.08
N VAL A 313 34.46 -3.72 -3.20
CA VAL A 313 33.89 -4.01 -4.52
C VAL A 313 34.81 -5.00 -5.25
N ARG A 314 34.24 -6.12 -5.72
CA ARG A 314 34.94 -7.17 -6.48
C ARG A 314 34.08 -7.59 -7.68
N GLY A 315 34.44 -7.14 -8.88
CA GLY A 315 33.58 -7.29 -10.06
C GLY A 315 32.24 -6.58 -9.87
N ASP A 316 31.13 -7.23 -10.21
CA ASP A 316 29.77 -6.72 -9.95
C ASP A 316 29.29 -6.99 -8.51
N ARG A 317 30.12 -7.45 -7.58
CA ARG A 317 29.68 -7.71 -6.20
C ARG A 317 30.30 -6.75 -5.22
N VAL A 318 29.48 -6.29 -4.29
CA VAL A 318 29.88 -5.44 -3.16
C VAL A 318 29.75 -6.28 -1.89
N TYR A 319 30.77 -6.22 -1.05
CA TYR A 319 30.90 -6.99 0.18
C TYR A 319 30.92 -6.04 1.38
N PHE A 320 30.22 -6.42 2.43
CA PHE A 320 30.35 -5.80 3.74
C PHE A 320 31.75 -6.04 4.31
N VAL A 321 32.38 -4.99 4.84
CA VAL A 321 33.68 -5.10 5.52
C VAL A 321 33.50 -4.83 7.01
N LYS A 322 32.96 -3.65 7.34
CA LYS A 322 32.67 -3.24 8.72
C LYS A 322 31.55 -2.21 8.73
N ASP A 323 30.99 -2.03 9.91
CA ASP A 323 30.00 -1.00 10.13
C ASP A 323 30.63 0.40 10.20
N TYR A 324 29.82 1.42 9.99
CA TYR A 324 30.21 2.79 10.26
C TYR A 324 30.10 3.10 11.75
N GLU A 325 30.98 3.97 12.25
CA GLU A 325 31.01 4.31 13.68
C GLU A 325 29.70 4.98 14.10
N HIS A 326 29.20 4.57 15.27
CA HIS A 326 28.07 5.27 15.87
C HIS A 326 28.49 6.72 16.15
N PRO A 327 27.72 7.72 15.72
CA PRO A 327 28.07 9.14 15.84
C PRO A 327 28.19 9.68 17.28
N ASN A 328 27.99 8.83 18.28
CA ASN A 328 28.09 9.17 19.70
C ASN A 328 29.16 8.33 20.42
N GLY A 329 29.94 7.50 19.71
CA GLY A 329 30.83 6.50 20.35
C GLY A 329 30.10 5.43 21.16
N LEU A 330 28.75 5.40 21.09
CA LEU A 330 27.87 4.46 21.75
C LEU A 330 27.79 3.17 20.93
N ASP A 331 28.92 2.51 20.71
CA ASP A 331 28.96 1.23 19.98
C ASP A 331 28.33 0.07 20.78
N THR A 332 27.76 0.34 21.96
CA THR A 332 27.28 -0.69 22.91
C THR A 332 26.10 -0.26 23.80
N LEU A 333 25.61 0.98 23.73
CA LEU A 333 24.43 1.40 24.49
C LEU A 333 23.19 1.24 23.62
N ASP A 334 22.66 0.02 23.62
CA ASP A 334 21.32 -0.33 23.19
C ASP A 334 20.31 0.68 23.80
N TYR A 335 19.92 1.70 23.04
CA TYR A 335 19.03 2.74 23.54
C TYR A 335 17.66 2.19 23.97
N TYR A 336 17.34 0.97 23.52
CA TYR A 336 16.16 0.24 23.93
C TYR A 336 16.25 -0.33 25.34
N LYS A 337 17.45 -0.48 25.91
CA LYS A 337 17.59 -0.83 27.34
C LYS A 337 17.04 0.22 28.29
N PHE A 338 16.75 1.43 27.78
CA PHE A 338 16.11 2.50 28.55
C PHE A 338 14.59 2.48 28.47
N TYR A 339 14.00 1.69 27.55
CA TYR A 339 12.57 1.41 27.53
C TYR A 339 12.24 0.42 28.66
N LYS A 340 11.19 0.74 29.42
CA LYS A 340 10.64 -0.14 30.45
C LYS A 340 9.28 -0.63 29.99
N GLU A 341 9.07 -1.94 30.02
CA GLU A 341 7.89 -2.59 29.45
C GLU A 341 7.07 -3.28 30.55
N ARG A 342 6.76 -2.54 31.63
CA ARG A 342 6.03 -3.09 32.80
C ARG A 342 4.63 -3.60 32.46
N TRP A 343 4.11 -3.24 31.29
CA TRP A 343 2.78 -3.60 30.82
C TRP A 343 2.66 -5.09 30.43
N THR A 344 3.73 -5.70 29.91
CA THR A 344 3.74 -7.13 29.53
C THR A 344 3.64 -8.05 30.73
N GLU A 345 4.02 -7.56 31.91
CA GLU A 345 3.95 -8.26 33.20
C GLU A 345 2.54 -8.18 33.84
N THR A 346 1.60 -7.48 33.22
CA THR A 346 0.31 -7.15 33.82
C THR A 346 -0.85 -7.98 33.24
N PRO A 347 -1.53 -8.82 34.04
CA PRO A 347 -2.58 -9.74 33.56
C PRO A 347 -3.95 -9.06 33.31
N VAL A 348 -4.10 -7.76 33.58
CA VAL A 348 -5.38 -7.02 33.44
C VAL A 348 -5.48 -6.18 32.16
N SER A 349 -4.64 -6.47 31.15
CA SER A 349 -4.43 -5.62 29.99
C SER A 349 -5.61 -5.44 29.04
N LEU A 350 -6.61 -6.33 29.08
CA LEU A 350 -7.89 -6.16 28.36
C LEU A 350 -8.80 -5.08 28.97
N TRP A 351 -8.53 -4.67 30.21
CA TRP A 351 -9.32 -3.69 30.96
C TRP A 351 -8.69 -2.29 30.95
N TRP A 352 -7.57 -2.12 30.26
CA TRP A 352 -6.98 -0.80 30.07
C TRP A 352 -7.91 0.10 29.28
N ASP A 353 -7.72 1.41 29.47
CA ASP A 353 -8.43 2.40 28.69
C ASP A 353 -8.11 2.23 27.19
N TYR A 354 -8.99 2.80 26.38
CA TYR A 354 -8.95 2.66 24.94
C TYR A 354 -7.58 3.05 24.36
N LEU A 355 -6.97 4.14 24.82
CA LEU A 355 -5.70 4.65 24.29
C LEU A 355 -4.56 3.68 24.61
N THR A 356 -4.51 3.17 25.84
CA THR A 356 -3.50 2.21 26.26
C THR A 356 -3.63 0.88 25.50
N ARG A 357 -4.86 0.39 25.29
CA ARG A 357 -5.06 -0.80 24.45
C ARG A 357 -4.73 -0.56 23.00
N GLU A 358 -5.00 0.63 22.46
CA GLU A 358 -4.64 0.99 21.09
C GLU A 358 -3.12 0.92 20.89
N ILE A 359 -2.35 1.37 21.87
CA ILE A 359 -0.88 1.24 21.87
C ILE A 359 -0.48 -0.25 21.79
N ALA A 360 -1.02 -1.12 22.64
CA ALA A 360 -0.70 -2.55 22.62
C ALA A 360 -1.21 -3.28 21.36
N ALA A 361 -2.38 -2.90 20.85
CA ALA A 361 -2.98 -3.48 19.66
C ALA A 361 -2.14 -3.17 18.42
N SER A 362 -1.87 -1.90 18.21
CA SER A 362 -1.03 -1.43 17.11
C SER A 362 0.41 -1.94 17.26
N TYR A 363 0.87 -2.23 18.50
CA TYR A 363 2.15 -2.90 18.75
C TYR A 363 2.31 -4.21 18.02
N ASN A 364 1.38 -5.10 18.33
CA ASN A 364 1.40 -6.43 17.76
C ASN A 364 1.13 -6.36 16.23
N TYR A 365 0.27 -5.43 15.77
CA TYR A 365 0.03 -5.22 14.35
C TYR A 365 1.31 -4.87 13.58
N SER A 366 2.06 -3.86 14.03
CA SER A 366 3.29 -3.42 13.37
C SER A 366 4.36 -4.50 13.35
N LEU A 367 4.45 -5.33 14.40
CA LEU A 367 5.35 -6.49 14.41
C LEU A 367 4.97 -7.54 13.36
N ALA A 368 3.68 -7.85 13.25
CA ALA A 368 3.21 -8.75 12.22
C ALA A 368 3.51 -8.18 10.80
N GLN A 369 3.25 -6.88 10.59
CA GLN A 369 3.56 -6.20 9.33
C GLN A 369 5.06 -6.17 9.02
N TYR A 370 5.91 -5.97 10.04
CA TYR A 370 7.36 -6.03 9.93
C TYR A 370 7.85 -7.36 9.39
N TYR A 371 7.47 -8.44 10.07
CA TYR A 371 7.88 -9.78 9.69
C TYR A 371 7.36 -10.14 8.29
N MET A 372 6.15 -9.69 7.95
CA MET A 372 5.61 -9.84 6.60
C MET A 372 6.47 -9.11 5.55
N ASN A 373 6.86 -7.86 5.82
CA ASN A 373 7.71 -7.07 4.92
C ASN A 373 9.10 -7.71 4.78
N LYS A 374 9.68 -8.20 5.88
CA LYS A 374 10.95 -8.93 5.87
C LYS A 374 10.87 -10.21 5.05
N ILE A 375 9.79 -10.99 5.18
CA ILE A 375 9.57 -12.17 4.34
C ILE A 375 9.55 -11.76 2.86
N ASN A 376 8.78 -10.73 2.50
CA ASN A 376 8.69 -10.27 1.11
C ASN A 376 10.06 -9.80 0.56
N GLU A 377 10.80 -8.99 1.33
CA GLU A 377 12.14 -8.56 0.97
C GLU A 377 13.07 -9.76 0.78
N TYR A 378 13.17 -10.62 1.79
CA TYR A 378 14.05 -11.78 1.79
C TYR A 378 13.72 -12.73 0.63
N THR A 379 12.45 -13.03 0.39
CA THR A 379 12.02 -13.86 -0.74
C THR A 379 12.44 -13.24 -2.07
N SER A 380 12.36 -11.91 -2.23
CA SER A 380 12.72 -11.22 -3.48
C SER A 380 14.21 -11.28 -3.82
N ILE A 381 15.08 -11.40 -2.81
CA ILE A 381 16.55 -11.38 -2.99
C ILE A 381 17.21 -12.75 -2.82
N THR A 382 16.52 -13.75 -2.29
CA THR A 382 17.11 -15.06 -1.93
C THR A 382 17.93 -15.67 -3.08
N ASN A 383 17.47 -15.49 -4.33
CA ASN A 383 18.11 -16.02 -5.54
C ASN A 383 19.44 -15.33 -5.90
N ILE A 384 19.68 -14.10 -5.44
CA ILE A 384 20.90 -13.33 -5.73
C ILE A 384 21.93 -13.36 -4.58
N LEU A 385 21.61 -14.03 -3.46
CA LEU A 385 22.50 -14.20 -2.33
C LEU A 385 23.50 -15.34 -2.54
N GLU A 386 24.68 -15.21 -1.92
CA GLU A 386 25.66 -16.29 -1.77
C GLU A 386 25.12 -17.43 -0.89
N PRO A 387 25.57 -18.69 -1.07
CA PRO A 387 24.97 -19.85 -0.41
C PRO A 387 24.81 -19.73 1.12
N GLY A 388 25.85 -19.26 1.83
CA GLY A 388 25.79 -19.11 3.29
C GLY A 388 24.80 -18.05 3.77
N ALA A 389 24.77 -16.89 3.10
CA ALA A 389 23.79 -15.84 3.40
C ALA A 389 22.36 -16.29 3.03
N ARG A 390 22.21 -17.03 1.93
CA ARG A 390 20.93 -17.60 1.49
C ARG A 390 20.34 -18.52 2.54
N GLU A 391 21.12 -19.44 3.09
CA GLU A 391 20.66 -20.38 4.12
C GLU A 391 20.19 -19.66 5.39
N GLU A 392 20.95 -18.66 5.86
CA GLU A 392 20.58 -17.83 7.02
C GLU A 392 19.24 -17.10 6.77
N ILE A 393 19.08 -16.50 5.60
CA ILE A 393 17.89 -15.74 5.23
C ILE A 393 16.66 -16.65 5.07
N VAL A 394 16.80 -17.82 4.44
CA VAL A 394 15.71 -18.81 4.34
C VAL A 394 15.25 -19.27 5.72
N LYS A 395 16.18 -19.50 6.65
CA LYS A 395 15.83 -19.82 8.04
C LYS A 395 15.02 -18.69 8.70
N LYS A 396 15.45 -17.43 8.55
CA LYS A 396 14.72 -16.27 9.08
C LYS A 396 13.31 -16.14 8.49
N ILE A 397 13.13 -16.39 7.19
CA ILE A 397 11.79 -16.41 6.56
C ILE A 397 10.88 -17.41 7.31
N VAL A 398 11.37 -18.62 7.57
CA VAL A 398 10.60 -19.66 8.26
C VAL A 398 10.27 -19.27 9.70
N ASP A 399 11.22 -18.67 10.42
CA ASP A 399 11.03 -18.23 11.80
C ASP A 399 10.01 -17.08 11.89
N TYR A 400 10.15 -16.05 11.05
CA TYR A 400 9.23 -14.91 10.99
C TYR A 400 7.81 -15.34 10.65
N ARG A 401 7.66 -16.28 9.71
CA ARG A 401 6.36 -16.81 9.30
C ARG A 401 5.59 -17.43 10.45
N LYS A 402 6.27 -18.07 11.40
CA LYS A 402 5.65 -18.67 12.60
C LYS A 402 5.23 -17.62 13.63
N LEU A 403 5.88 -16.46 13.65
CA LEU A 403 5.61 -15.39 14.60
C LEU A 403 4.41 -14.52 14.19
N ILE A 404 4.22 -14.27 12.89
CA ILE A 404 3.21 -13.33 12.39
C ILE A 404 1.80 -13.62 12.94
N PRO A 405 1.25 -14.86 12.90
CA PRO A 405 -0.11 -15.11 13.37
C PRO A 405 -0.33 -14.73 14.85
N ASN A 406 0.65 -15.01 15.71
CA ASN A 406 0.55 -14.67 17.14
C ASN A 406 0.45 -13.16 17.35
N TYR A 407 1.22 -12.38 16.59
CA TYR A 407 1.18 -10.93 16.65
C TYR A 407 -0.11 -10.36 16.03
N ILE A 408 -0.69 -10.99 15.00
CA ILE A 408 -2.01 -10.56 14.53
C ILE A 408 -3.07 -10.85 15.60
N ASP A 409 -3.05 -12.03 16.22
CA ASP A 409 -4.03 -12.44 17.22
C ASP A 409 -3.94 -11.60 18.50
N GLU A 410 -2.74 -11.28 18.99
CA GLU A 410 -2.56 -10.37 20.12
C GLU A 410 -3.01 -8.93 19.77
N SER A 411 -2.78 -8.48 18.53
CA SER A 411 -3.29 -7.18 18.07
C SER A 411 -4.82 -7.13 18.14
N ALA A 412 -5.49 -8.14 17.59
CA ALA A 412 -6.94 -8.26 17.60
C ALA A 412 -7.50 -8.40 19.02
N LYS A 413 -6.79 -9.10 19.91
CA LYS A 413 -7.15 -9.23 21.33
C LYS A 413 -7.16 -7.88 22.06
N TYR A 414 -6.15 -7.03 21.85
CA TYR A 414 -6.13 -5.70 22.48
C TYR A 414 -7.09 -4.72 21.81
N GLY A 415 -7.23 -4.78 20.49
CA GLY A 415 -8.13 -3.93 19.70
C GLY A 415 -9.46 -4.57 19.35
N TYR A 416 -10.00 -5.42 20.23
CA TYR A 416 -11.21 -6.23 19.95
C TYR A 416 -12.48 -5.38 19.68
N ASP A 417 -12.47 -4.13 20.14
CA ASP A 417 -13.53 -3.12 19.94
C ASP A 417 -13.06 -1.97 19.03
N MET A 418 -12.00 -2.20 18.24
CA MET A 418 -11.42 -1.24 17.32
C MET A 418 -11.51 -1.76 15.88
N ALA A 419 -12.56 -1.39 15.16
CA ALA A 419 -12.79 -1.84 13.78
C ALA A 419 -11.59 -1.64 12.82
N PRO A 420 -10.81 -0.53 12.91
CA PRO A 420 -9.58 -0.38 12.12
C PRO A 420 -8.52 -1.45 12.43
N ILE A 421 -8.31 -1.82 13.70
CA ILE A 421 -7.33 -2.84 14.11
C ILE A 421 -7.75 -4.21 13.57
N LEU A 422 -9.01 -4.59 13.78
CA LEU A 422 -9.55 -5.87 13.32
C LEU A 422 -9.45 -6.00 11.79
N HIS A 423 -9.88 -4.96 11.06
CA HIS A 423 -9.70 -4.91 9.61
C HIS A 423 -8.24 -5.07 9.19
N ASN A 424 -7.33 -4.33 9.83
CA ASN A 424 -5.91 -4.37 9.49
C ASN A 424 -5.30 -5.74 9.78
N GLY A 425 -5.66 -6.38 10.90
CA GLY A 425 -5.29 -7.76 11.20
C GLY A 425 -5.82 -8.75 10.15
N GLY A 426 -7.08 -8.58 9.71
CA GLY A 426 -7.64 -9.39 8.64
C GLY A 426 -6.90 -9.23 7.30
N MET A 427 -6.46 -8.00 6.98
CA MET A 427 -5.61 -7.76 5.80
C MET A 427 -4.24 -8.45 5.90
N LEU A 428 -3.64 -8.52 7.09
CA LEU A 428 -2.36 -9.25 7.28
C LEU A 428 -2.53 -10.77 7.14
N TYR A 429 -3.62 -11.33 7.69
CA TYR A 429 -3.94 -12.73 7.45
C TYR A 429 -4.21 -13.04 5.98
N TYR A 430 -4.83 -12.11 5.25
CA TYR A 430 -5.01 -12.23 3.80
C TYR A 430 -3.66 -12.22 3.05
N GLN A 431 -2.71 -11.38 3.46
CA GLN A 431 -1.34 -11.41 2.91
C GLN A 431 -0.63 -12.74 3.20
N LEU A 432 -0.76 -13.27 4.43
CA LEU A 432 -0.23 -14.59 4.77
C LEU A 432 -0.86 -15.69 3.92
N TYR A 433 -2.19 -15.64 3.71
CA TYR A 433 -2.89 -16.55 2.81
C TYR A 433 -2.26 -16.53 1.41
N LYS A 434 -2.08 -15.34 0.82
CA LYS A 434 -1.46 -15.20 -0.51
C LYS A 434 -0.04 -15.76 -0.54
N TYR A 435 0.73 -15.52 0.50
CA TYR A 435 2.08 -16.06 0.64
C TYR A 435 2.06 -17.60 0.66
N TYR A 436 1.30 -18.24 1.55
CA TYR A 436 1.21 -19.70 1.62
C TYR A 436 0.65 -20.31 0.34
N TYR A 437 -0.36 -19.69 -0.27
CA TYR A 437 -0.92 -20.14 -1.54
C TYR A 437 0.13 -20.13 -2.66
N SER A 438 1.05 -19.17 -2.66
CA SER A 438 2.13 -19.07 -3.64
C SER A 438 3.23 -20.13 -3.48
N LEU A 439 3.35 -20.76 -2.30
CA LEU A 439 4.33 -21.82 -2.04
C LEU A 439 3.91 -23.18 -2.63
N GLY A 440 2.67 -23.30 -3.10
CA GLY A 440 2.17 -24.50 -3.76
C GLY A 440 1.41 -25.44 -2.82
N SER A 441 1.18 -26.66 -3.29
CA SER A 441 0.08 -27.49 -2.77
C SER A 441 0.28 -28.02 -1.36
N GLU A 442 1.53 -28.16 -0.93
CA GLU A 442 1.90 -28.58 0.42
C GLU A 442 1.47 -27.58 1.51
N HIS A 443 1.17 -26.33 1.13
CA HIS A 443 0.76 -25.26 2.03
C HIS A 443 -0.71 -24.85 1.89
N PHE A 444 -1.54 -25.63 1.18
CA PHE A 444 -2.95 -25.31 0.96
C PHE A 444 -3.76 -25.17 2.27
N GLU A 445 -3.52 -26.04 3.25
CA GLU A 445 -4.24 -25.97 4.54
C GLU A 445 -3.82 -24.76 5.38
N ASP A 446 -2.53 -24.39 5.36
CA ASP A 446 -2.05 -23.15 6.00
C ASP A 446 -2.68 -21.92 5.34
N ALA A 447 -2.75 -21.90 4.01
CA ALA A 447 -3.37 -20.85 3.23
C ALA A 447 -4.88 -20.73 3.57
N LYS A 448 -5.60 -21.86 3.62
CA LYS A 448 -7.01 -21.93 4.00
C LYS A 448 -7.26 -21.38 5.40
N LYS A 449 -6.45 -21.80 6.38
CA LYS A 449 -6.55 -21.36 7.78
C LYS A 449 -6.34 -19.85 7.91
N CYS A 450 -5.32 -19.30 7.25
CA CYS A 450 -5.08 -17.87 7.24
C CYS A 450 -6.23 -17.10 6.59
N PHE A 451 -6.82 -17.65 5.52
CA PHE A 451 -7.91 -16.97 4.83
C PHE A 451 -9.20 -16.92 5.65
N LEU A 452 -9.54 -18.01 6.34
CA LEU A 452 -10.67 -18.04 7.28
C LEU A 452 -10.47 -17.02 8.41
N LYS A 453 -9.27 -16.97 9.00
CA LYS A 453 -8.93 -15.95 10.01
C LYS A 453 -9.06 -14.52 9.49
N ALA A 454 -8.68 -14.26 8.23
CA ALA A 454 -8.88 -12.96 7.60
C ALA A 454 -10.37 -12.59 7.52
N MET A 455 -11.22 -13.55 7.14
CA MET A 455 -12.67 -13.37 7.06
C MET A 455 -13.30 -13.15 8.44
N ASP A 456 -12.88 -13.89 9.46
CA ASP A 456 -13.38 -13.75 10.83
C ASP A 456 -13.10 -12.35 11.38
N LEU A 457 -11.87 -11.84 11.23
CA LEU A 457 -11.54 -10.49 11.69
C LEU A 457 -12.31 -9.39 10.93
N MET A 458 -12.66 -9.62 9.66
CA MET A 458 -13.53 -8.69 8.92
C MET A 458 -14.96 -8.71 9.46
N LYS A 459 -15.48 -9.88 9.88
CA LYS A 459 -16.77 -9.98 10.57
C LYS A 459 -16.73 -9.24 11.90
N ASP A 460 -15.67 -9.43 12.67
CA ASP A 460 -15.51 -8.74 13.96
C ASP A 460 -15.48 -7.23 13.74
N ALA A 461 -14.72 -6.74 12.74
CA ALA A 461 -14.69 -5.32 12.40
C ALA A 461 -16.08 -4.74 12.04
N ILE A 462 -16.87 -5.49 11.27
CA ILE A 462 -18.26 -5.13 10.91
C ILE A 462 -19.15 -5.05 12.15
N ASN A 463 -19.00 -6.00 13.07
CA ASN A 463 -19.78 -6.06 14.31
C ASN A 463 -19.40 -4.94 15.29
N THR A 464 -18.13 -4.53 15.29
CA THR A 464 -17.61 -3.44 16.12
C THR A 464 -18.07 -2.07 15.65
N ASP A 465 -17.95 -1.77 14.35
CA ASP A 465 -18.39 -0.51 13.77
C ASP A 465 -19.18 -0.75 12.49
N MET A 466 -20.49 -0.58 12.59
CA MET A 466 -21.43 -0.74 11.47
C MET A 466 -21.18 0.25 10.32
N PHE A 467 -20.38 1.30 10.55
CA PHE A 467 -19.98 2.29 9.55
C PHE A 467 -18.60 2.01 8.91
N ALA A 468 -17.94 0.92 9.29
CA ALA A 468 -16.71 0.43 8.66
C ALA A 468 -17.01 -0.20 7.28
N PHE A 469 -17.54 0.58 6.33
CA PHE A 469 -17.93 0.11 4.99
C PHE A 469 -16.81 -0.61 4.23
N TYR A 470 -15.55 -0.25 4.50
CA TYR A 470 -14.40 -0.94 3.95
C TYR A 470 -14.36 -2.41 4.39
N ALA A 471 -14.74 -2.76 5.62
CA ALA A 471 -14.75 -4.13 6.13
C ALA A 471 -15.83 -4.98 5.44
N PHE A 472 -17.00 -4.40 5.15
CA PHE A 472 -18.06 -5.06 4.36
C PHE A 472 -17.57 -5.48 2.98
N ILE A 473 -16.93 -4.56 2.24
CA ILE A 473 -16.38 -4.86 0.90
C ILE A 473 -15.30 -5.93 1.00
N ARG A 474 -14.38 -5.80 1.97
CA ARG A 474 -13.28 -6.76 2.16
C ARG A 474 -13.79 -8.15 2.50
N TYR A 475 -14.74 -8.26 3.42
CA TYR A 475 -15.37 -9.54 3.71
C TYR A 475 -15.97 -10.17 2.45
N ALA A 476 -16.74 -9.39 1.68
CA ALA A 476 -17.41 -9.93 0.51
C ALA A 476 -16.45 -10.44 -0.56
N VAL A 477 -15.39 -9.66 -0.83
CA VAL A 477 -14.30 -10.06 -1.74
C VAL A 477 -13.62 -11.34 -1.25
N PHE A 478 -13.29 -11.40 0.05
CA PHE A 478 -12.63 -12.55 0.65
C PHE A 478 -13.51 -13.80 0.61
N ALA A 479 -14.80 -13.68 0.93
CA ALA A 479 -15.75 -14.78 0.90
C ALA A 479 -15.93 -15.34 -0.52
N ILE A 480 -16.06 -14.49 -1.53
CA ILE A 480 -16.17 -14.91 -2.94
C ILE A 480 -14.92 -15.67 -3.39
N GLU A 481 -13.74 -15.14 -3.06
CA GLU A 481 -12.48 -15.79 -3.38
C GLU A 481 -12.30 -17.10 -2.58
N TYR A 482 -12.69 -17.15 -1.31
CA TYR A 482 -12.70 -18.38 -0.52
C TYR A 482 -13.62 -19.44 -1.12
N VAL A 483 -14.82 -19.06 -1.57
CA VAL A 483 -15.79 -19.95 -2.22
C VAL A 483 -15.18 -20.59 -3.47
N ASN A 484 -14.55 -19.80 -4.32
CA ASN A 484 -13.94 -20.28 -5.55
C ASN A 484 -12.72 -21.18 -5.30
N ASN A 485 -11.92 -20.89 -4.26
CA ASN A 485 -10.62 -21.54 -4.06
C ASN A 485 -10.61 -22.67 -3.03
N PHE A 486 -11.44 -22.62 -1.99
CA PHE A 486 -11.35 -23.49 -0.81
C PHE A 486 -12.66 -24.13 -0.36
N ALA A 487 -13.79 -23.44 -0.49
CA ALA A 487 -15.06 -23.97 0.02
C ALA A 487 -15.43 -25.29 -0.68
N SER A 488 -16.01 -26.22 0.07
CA SER A 488 -16.66 -27.38 -0.56
C SER A 488 -17.94 -26.94 -1.29
N PRO A 489 -18.48 -27.76 -2.21
CA PRO A 489 -19.76 -27.48 -2.86
C PRO A 489 -20.91 -27.26 -1.85
N GLU A 490 -20.88 -27.95 -0.71
CA GLU A 490 -21.89 -27.83 0.34
C GLU A 490 -21.75 -26.52 1.13
N GLU A 491 -20.53 -25.99 1.24
CA GLU A 491 -20.23 -24.77 1.98
C GLU A 491 -20.48 -23.49 1.16
N GLU A 492 -20.53 -23.57 -0.18
CA GLU A 492 -20.52 -22.37 -1.02
C GLU A 492 -21.74 -21.46 -0.79
N SER A 493 -22.94 -22.05 -0.62
CA SER A 493 -24.17 -21.25 -0.41
C SER A 493 -24.08 -20.44 0.88
N LYS A 494 -23.50 -21.00 1.95
CA LYS A 494 -23.36 -20.31 3.24
C LYS A 494 -22.65 -18.97 3.07
N TYR A 495 -21.46 -18.99 2.47
CA TYR A 495 -20.65 -17.78 2.32
C TYR A 495 -21.26 -16.79 1.32
N LEU A 496 -21.86 -17.28 0.22
CA LEU A 496 -22.53 -16.40 -0.75
C LEU A 496 -23.78 -15.73 -0.16
N ASP A 497 -24.52 -16.42 0.71
CA ASP A 497 -25.67 -15.83 1.40
C ASP A 497 -25.22 -14.83 2.48
N GLU A 498 -24.11 -15.10 3.18
CA GLU A 498 -23.49 -14.12 4.09
C GLU A 498 -23.02 -12.86 3.36
N VAL A 499 -22.43 -12.98 2.15
CA VAL A 499 -22.06 -11.83 1.31
C VAL A 499 -23.27 -10.93 1.06
N LYS A 500 -24.41 -11.52 0.65
CA LYS A 500 -25.63 -10.76 0.39
C LYS A 500 -26.15 -10.07 1.63
N LEU A 501 -26.20 -10.79 2.75
CA LEU A 501 -26.63 -10.24 4.03
C LEU A 501 -25.81 -9.00 4.40
N PHE A 502 -24.49 -9.08 4.28
CA PHE A 502 -23.61 -7.95 4.60
C PHE A 502 -23.71 -6.80 3.60
N MET A 503 -23.89 -7.05 2.30
CA MET A 503 -24.17 -5.96 1.35
C MET A 503 -25.50 -5.26 1.65
N ASP A 504 -26.54 -6.00 2.02
CA ASP A 504 -27.83 -5.43 2.42
C ASP A 504 -27.72 -4.61 3.72
N MET A 505 -26.93 -5.08 4.69
CA MET A 505 -26.59 -4.32 5.89
C MET A 505 -25.82 -3.04 5.57
N ALA A 506 -24.82 -3.09 4.68
CA ALA A 506 -24.04 -1.93 4.28
C ALA A 506 -24.92 -0.85 3.61
N ILE A 507 -25.79 -1.27 2.68
CA ILE A 507 -26.76 -0.39 2.00
C ILE A 507 -27.71 0.25 3.02
N LYS A 508 -28.24 -0.55 3.95
CA LYS A 508 -29.10 -0.03 5.03
C LYS A 508 -28.34 1.00 5.88
N ASN A 509 -27.09 0.74 6.22
CA ASN A 509 -26.28 1.62 7.05
C ASN A 509 -25.94 2.94 6.36
N MET A 510 -25.75 2.93 5.03
CA MET A 510 -25.59 4.17 4.25
C MET A 510 -26.80 5.09 4.37
N SER A 511 -28.02 4.53 4.43
CA SER A 511 -29.25 5.33 4.52
C SER A 511 -29.37 6.14 5.82
N TYR A 512 -28.61 5.79 6.86
CA TYR A 512 -28.57 6.54 8.11
C TYR A 512 -27.62 7.75 8.08
N ARG A 513 -26.75 7.86 7.08
CA ARG A 513 -25.83 9.00 6.98
C ARG A 513 -26.51 10.20 6.34
N LYS A 514 -26.59 11.30 7.10
CA LYS A 514 -27.17 12.59 6.67
C LYS A 514 -26.47 13.20 5.45
N GLU A 515 -25.24 12.77 5.17
CA GLU A 515 -24.41 13.23 4.05
C GLU A 515 -24.97 12.79 2.69
N TYR A 516 -25.74 11.69 2.64
CA TYR A 516 -26.33 11.19 1.41
C TYR A 516 -27.77 11.66 1.24
N LYS A 517 -27.99 12.59 0.29
CA LYS A 517 -29.35 13.01 -0.10
C LYS A 517 -30.12 11.91 -0.84
N ASP A 518 -29.41 11.11 -1.64
CA ASP A 518 -29.92 9.95 -2.37
C ASP A 518 -28.80 8.92 -2.47
N VAL A 519 -28.86 7.88 -1.63
CA VAL A 519 -27.82 6.84 -1.56
C VAL A 519 -27.69 6.08 -2.89
N THR A 520 -28.74 5.97 -3.70
CA THR A 520 -28.73 5.18 -4.94
C THR A 520 -27.80 5.75 -6.01
N LYS A 521 -27.48 7.04 -5.91
CA LYS A 521 -26.55 7.76 -6.81
C LYS A 521 -25.11 7.73 -6.34
N SER A 522 -24.85 7.24 -5.13
CA SER A 522 -23.49 7.11 -4.62
C SER A 522 -22.75 5.96 -5.32
N ARG A 523 -21.42 6.08 -5.42
CA ARG A 523 -20.58 5.04 -6.00
C ARG A 523 -20.59 3.78 -5.13
N GLU A 524 -20.55 3.97 -3.82
CA GLU A 524 -20.53 2.92 -2.81
C GLU A 524 -21.78 2.05 -2.88
N TYR A 525 -22.96 2.64 -3.07
CA TYR A 525 -24.20 1.88 -3.28
C TYR A 525 -24.12 1.00 -4.54
N GLN A 526 -23.63 1.54 -5.65
CA GLN A 526 -23.46 0.78 -6.89
C GLN A 526 -22.47 -0.37 -6.70
N ASP A 527 -21.37 -0.13 -5.98
CA ASP A 527 -20.39 -1.16 -5.66
C ASP A 527 -21.02 -2.30 -4.82
N PHE A 528 -21.83 -1.98 -3.79
CA PHE A 528 -22.52 -3.00 -2.98
C PHE A 528 -23.53 -3.82 -3.78
N VAL A 529 -24.35 -3.17 -4.61
CA VAL A 529 -25.31 -3.85 -5.50
C VAL A 529 -24.58 -4.74 -6.50
N ASN A 530 -23.47 -4.27 -7.07
CA ASN A 530 -22.67 -5.07 -8.00
C ASN A 530 -22.09 -6.32 -7.34
N ILE A 531 -21.55 -6.20 -6.12
CA ILE A 531 -21.03 -7.34 -5.35
C ILE A 531 -22.15 -8.35 -5.04
N LYS A 532 -23.34 -7.88 -4.67
CA LYS A 532 -24.52 -8.73 -4.46
C LYS A 532 -24.88 -9.52 -5.73
N ASN A 533 -24.95 -8.84 -6.86
CA ASN A 533 -25.24 -9.47 -8.16
C ASN A 533 -24.17 -10.49 -8.57
N ILE A 534 -22.89 -10.23 -8.23
CA ILE A 534 -21.81 -11.19 -8.46
C ILE A 534 -22.00 -12.45 -7.61
N ALA A 535 -22.37 -12.32 -6.34
CA ALA A 535 -22.65 -13.47 -5.48
C ALA A 535 -23.82 -14.31 -6.02
N ASP A 536 -24.89 -13.66 -6.51
CA ASP A 536 -26.01 -14.33 -7.21
C ASP A 536 -25.55 -15.11 -8.44
N ARG A 537 -24.73 -14.48 -9.29
CA ARG A 537 -24.19 -15.12 -10.48
C ARG A 537 -23.33 -16.33 -10.13
N ILE A 538 -22.45 -16.23 -9.13
CA ILE A 538 -21.64 -17.36 -8.67
C ILE A 538 -22.53 -18.50 -8.16
N LYS A 539 -23.57 -18.18 -7.40
CA LYS A 539 -24.54 -19.16 -6.89
C LYS A 539 -25.29 -19.89 -8.02
N SER A 540 -25.50 -19.22 -9.15
CA SER A 540 -26.11 -19.83 -10.35
C SER A 540 -25.17 -20.75 -11.15
N ILE A 541 -23.88 -20.82 -10.78
CA ILE A 541 -22.87 -21.68 -11.41
C ILE A 541 -22.28 -22.58 -10.32
N PRO A 542 -22.98 -23.66 -9.93
CA PRO A 542 -22.58 -24.52 -8.82
C PRO A 542 -21.18 -25.11 -9.01
N LYS A 543 -20.44 -25.31 -7.92
CA LYS A 543 -19.08 -25.87 -8.00
C LYS A 543 -19.07 -27.29 -8.58
N ASN A 544 -20.12 -28.07 -8.29
CA ASN A 544 -20.32 -29.42 -8.82
C ASN A 544 -20.38 -29.46 -10.35
N ASP A 545 -20.93 -28.43 -11.00
CA ASP A 545 -21.00 -28.36 -12.46
C ASP A 545 -19.59 -28.21 -13.05
N ILE A 546 -18.74 -27.39 -12.42
CA ILE A 546 -17.34 -27.21 -12.84
C ILE A 546 -16.56 -28.51 -12.65
N MET A 547 -16.67 -29.15 -11.48
CA MET A 547 -15.99 -30.42 -11.20
C MET A 547 -16.41 -31.52 -12.18
N SER A 548 -17.70 -31.60 -12.51
CA SER A 548 -18.22 -32.53 -13.51
C SER A 548 -17.62 -32.28 -14.89
N LEU A 549 -17.56 -31.01 -15.33
CA LEU A 549 -16.95 -30.65 -16.60
C LEU A 549 -15.43 -30.89 -16.63
N GLU A 550 -14.73 -30.67 -15.51
CA GLU A 550 -13.29 -30.97 -15.37
C GLU A 550 -13.06 -32.47 -15.57
N ALA A 551 -13.79 -33.32 -14.85
CA ALA A 551 -13.71 -34.78 -14.97
C ALA A 551 -14.08 -35.28 -16.38
N GLN A 552 -15.13 -34.71 -16.98
CA GLN A 552 -15.51 -35.00 -18.37
C GLN A 552 -14.37 -34.64 -19.34
N SER A 553 -13.72 -33.49 -19.15
CA SER A 553 -12.62 -33.06 -20.01
C SER A 553 -11.41 -34.01 -19.95
N GLU A 554 -11.15 -34.60 -18.78
CA GLU A 554 -10.06 -35.56 -18.58
C GLU A 554 -10.36 -36.92 -19.20
N ALA A 555 -11.58 -37.44 -18.98
CA ALA A 555 -11.99 -38.74 -19.49
C ALA A 555 -12.16 -38.80 -21.02
N MET A 556 -12.43 -37.65 -21.64
CA MET A 556 -12.77 -37.59 -23.07
C MET A 556 -11.54 -37.63 -23.98
N THR A 557 -11.62 -38.52 -24.97
CA THR A 557 -10.55 -38.81 -25.93
C THR A 557 -10.74 -38.12 -27.29
N ASP A 558 -11.99 -37.91 -27.72
CA ASP A 558 -12.28 -37.20 -28.97
C ASP A 558 -11.93 -35.70 -28.87
N PRO A 559 -11.00 -35.18 -29.70
CA PRO A 559 -10.57 -33.78 -29.61
C PRO A 559 -11.69 -32.75 -29.80
N GLU A 560 -12.64 -32.99 -30.70
CA GLU A 560 -13.67 -32.00 -31.04
C GLU A 560 -14.69 -31.86 -29.91
N SER A 561 -15.13 -32.98 -29.34
CA SER A 561 -15.98 -33.02 -28.16
C SER A 561 -15.26 -32.43 -26.93
N LYS A 562 -13.96 -32.72 -26.80
CA LYS A 562 -13.09 -32.16 -25.75
C LYS A 562 -12.96 -30.64 -25.84
N ALA A 563 -12.89 -30.09 -27.05
CA ALA A 563 -12.89 -28.65 -27.24
C ALA A 563 -14.19 -28.02 -26.69
N ASN A 564 -15.36 -28.58 -26.99
CA ASN A 564 -16.64 -28.01 -26.54
C ASN A 564 -16.80 -28.04 -25.01
N VAL A 565 -16.28 -29.07 -24.33
CA VAL A 565 -16.24 -29.10 -22.86
C VAL A 565 -15.29 -28.05 -22.31
N TYR A 566 -14.12 -27.83 -22.93
CA TYR A 566 -13.22 -26.75 -22.51
C TYR A 566 -13.81 -25.35 -22.73
N LEU A 567 -14.61 -25.15 -23.78
CA LEU A 567 -15.34 -23.90 -23.98
C LEU A 567 -16.38 -23.69 -22.86
N SER A 568 -17.08 -24.75 -22.48
CA SER A 568 -18.04 -24.71 -21.37
C SER A 568 -17.35 -24.45 -20.01
N LEU A 569 -16.19 -25.07 -19.76
CA LEU A 569 -15.36 -24.79 -18.59
C LEU A 569 -14.92 -23.32 -18.54
N ALA A 570 -14.45 -22.79 -19.68
CA ALA A 570 -14.05 -21.39 -19.78
C ALA A 570 -15.22 -20.45 -19.41
N ASP A 571 -16.41 -20.70 -19.94
CA ASP A 571 -17.63 -19.95 -19.60
C ASP A 571 -17.93 -20.02 -18.10
N ARG A 572 -17.89 -21.22 -17.49
CA ARG A 572 -18.17 -21.37 -16.04
C ARG A 572 -17.16 -20.64 -15.17
N TYR A 573 -15.86 -20.77 -15.45
CA TYR A 573 -14.84 -20.04 -14.70
C TYR A 573 -14.99 -18.53 -14.86
N LEU A 574 -15.26 -18.03 -16.07
CA LEU A 574 -15.47 -16.60 -16.30
C LEU A 574 -16.75 -16.07 -15.65
N GLY A 575 -17.82 -16.87 -15.62
CA GLY A 575 -19.03 -16.55 -14.86
C GLY A 575 -18.73 -16.41 -13.36
N ARG A 576 -17.88 -17.28 -12.81
CA ARG A 576 -17.43 -17.21 -11.41
C ARG A 576 -16.34 -16.18 -11.12
N PHE A 577 -15.63 -15.67 -12.14
CA PHE A 577 -14.60 -14.63 -11.99
C PHE A 577 -15.14 -13.38 -11.31
N GLY A 578 -16.35 -12.92 -11.64
CA GLY A 578 -16.91 -11.78 -10.91
C GLY A 578 -16.39 -10.41 -11.33
N GLY A 579 -15.16 -10.33 -11.87
CA GLY A 579 -14.33 -9.13 -11.71
C GLY A 579 -13.59 -9.10 -10.35
N ILE A 580 -13.59 -10.21 -9.60
CA ILE A 580 -13.08 -10.30 -8.22
C ILE A 580 -11.93 -11.31 -8.11
N ASP A 581 -12.14 -12.58 -8.51
CA ASP A 581 -11.15 -13.64 -8.30
C ASP A 581 -10.30 -13.92 -9.55
N MET A 582 -9.11 -13.33 -9.59
CA MET A 582 -8.16 -13.50 -10.70
C MET A 582 -7.78 -14.96 -10.97
N ASN A 583 -7.88 -15.88 -10.00
CA ASN A 583 -7.63 -17.28 -10.25
C ASN A 583 -8.67 -17.89 -11.21
N MET A 584 -9.95 -17.52 -11.05
CA MET A 584 -11.00 -17.97 -11.97
C MET A 584 -10.80 -17.39 -13.38
N LEU A 585 -10.34 -16.15 -13.51
CA LEU A 585 -9.97 -15.60 -14.81
C LEU A 585 -8.84 -16.43 -15.47
N ASN A 586 -7.79 -16.75 -14.71
CA ASN A 586 -6.67 -17.53 -15.20
C ASN A 586 -7.08 -18.96 -15.59
N LYS A 587 -7.90 -19.63 -14.79
CA LYS A 587 -8.46 -20.95 -15.13
C LYS A 587 -9.36 -20.89 -16.36
N GLY A 588 -10.20 -19.86 -16.47
CA GLY A 588 -11.03 -19.60 -17.65
C GLY A 588 -10.18 -19.41 -18.91
N LYS A 589 -9.10 -18.64 -18.82
CA LYS A 589 -8.12 -18.48 -19.91
C LYS A 589 -7.46 -19.79 -20.29
N ALA A 590 -6.95 -20.54 -19.33
CA ALA A 590 -6.30 -21.82 -19.60
C ALA A 590 -7.26 -22.84 -20.24
N ALA A 591 -8.52 -22.91 -19.77
CA ALA A 591 -9.55 -23.74 -20.40
C ALA A 591 -9.86 -23.27 -21.82
N PHE A 592 -9.98 -21.97 -22.05
CA PHE A 592 -10.23 -21.42 -23.38
C PHE A 592 -9.08 -21.69 -24.36
N GLU A 593 -7.84 -21.58 -23.92
CA GLU A 593 -6.66 -21.91 -24.73
C GLU A 593 -6.64 -23.39 -25.12
N LYS A 594 -7.10 -24.29 -24.24
CA LYS A 594 -7.32 -25.70 -24.58
C LYS A 594 -8.45 -25.85 -25.62
N TYR A 595 -9.56 -25.12 -25.51
CA TYR A 595 -10.59 -25.11 -26.55
C TYR A 595 -9.98 -24.75 -27.92
N VAL A 596 -9.19 -23.67 -28.00
CA VAL A 596 -8.52 -23.24 -29.23
C VAL A 596 -7.57 -24.29 -29.78
N ALA A 597 -6.86 -25.01 -28.92
CA ALA A 597 -5.91 -26.05 -29.31
C ALA A 597 -6.60 -27.32 -29.82
N TYR A 598 -7.70 -27.75 -29.18
CA TYR A 598 -8.40 -28.99 -29.52
C TYR A 598 -9.40 -28.83 -30.66
N LYS A 599 -9.94 -27.62 -30.90
CA LYS A 599 -10.93 -27.36 -31.94
C LYS A 599 -10.29 -27.50 -33.34
N LYS A 600 -10.73 -28.50 -34.09
CA LYS A 600 -10.20 -28.77 -35.45
C LYS A 600 -10.88 -27.92 -36.51
N VAL A 601 -12.19 -27.72 -36.39
CA VAL A 601 -12.97 -26.92 -37.34
C VAL A 601 -12.85 -25.44 -37.01
N ARG A 602 -12.20 -24.67 -37.90
CA ARG A 602 -11.97 -23.22 -37.75
C ARG A 602 -12.83 -22.41 -38.71
N ASP A 603 -14.12 -22.39 -38.44
CA ASP A 603 -15.10 -21.64 -39.22
C ASP A 603 -15.29 -20.20 -38.69
N VAL A 604 -16.25 -19.46 -39.26
CA VAL A 604 -16.62 -18.10 -38.83
C VAL A 604 -16.93 -18.06 -37.33
N GLN A 605 -17.65 -19.05 -36.81
CA GLN A 605 -18.08 -19.06 -35.42
C GLN A 605 -16.89 -19.26 -34.48
N PHE A 606 -15.97 -20.17 -34.81
CA PHE A 606 -14.72 -20.34 -34.08
C PHE A 606 -13.97 -19.01 -33.94
N TYR A 607 -13.69 -18.32 -35.05
CA TYR A 607 -12.93 -17.07 -34.99
C TYR A 607 -13.69 -15.97 -34.24
N LYS A 608 -15.03 -15.92 -34.33
CA LYS A 608 -15.84 -14.96 -33.56
C LYS A 608 -15.74 -15.22 -32.06
N ILE A 609 -15.85 -16.48 -31.64
CA ILE A 609 -15.72 -16.89 -30.23
C ILE A 609 -14.32 -16.54 -29.71
N VAL A 610 -13.27 -16.94 -30.44
CA VAL A 610 -11.87 -16.70 -30.04
C VAL A 610 -11.52 -15.23 -29.96
N ALA A 611 -11.86 -14.46 -30.98
CA ALA A 611 -11.57 -13.03 -30.97
C ALA A 611 -12.38 -12.31 -29.89
N ASN A 612 -13.68 -12.58 -29.73
CA ASN A 612 -14.48 -11.95 -28.69
C ASN A 612 -14.01 -12.30 -27.27
N PHE A 613 -13.54 -13.53 -27.04
CA PHE A 613 -12.92 -13.91 -25.77
C PHE A 613 -11.70 -13.04 -25.46
N TYR A 614 -10.75 -12.93 -26.40
CA TYR A 614 -9.55 -12.11 -26.21
C TYR A 614 -9.86 -10.61 -26.10
N ARG A 615 -10.91 -10.13 -26.79
CA ARG A 615 -11.46 -8.78 -26.59
C ARG A 615 -11.95 -8.57 -25.16
N MET A 616 -12.72 -9.53 -24.63
CA MET A 616 -13.29 -9.45 -23.29
C MET A 616 -12.22 -9.44 -22.19
N ILE A 617 -11.15 -10.23 -22.33
CA ILE A 617 -10.04 -10.26 -21.35
C ILE A 617 -8.95 -9.21 -21.60
N GLY A 618 -9.09 -8.37 -22.63
CA GLY A 618 -8.15 -7.30 -22.96
C GLY A 618 -6.81 -7.77 -23.56
N ASP A 619 -6.72 -9.00 -24.09
CA ASP A 619 -5.51 -9.52 -24.75
C ASP A 619 -5.48 -9.08 -26.22
N ILE A 620 -5.05 -7.84 -26.45
CA ILE A 620 -5.10 -7.20 -27.77
C ILE A 620 -4.23 -7.91 -28.81
N ASN A 621 -3.10 -8.51 -28.40
CA ASN A 621 -2.20 -9.21 -29.32
C ASN A 621 -2.84 -10.48 -29.88
N ASN A 622 -3.44 -11.31 -29.02
CA ASN A 622 -4.15 -12.50 -29.47
C ASN A 622 -5.44 -12.16 -30.20
N LEU A 623 -6.16 -11.11 -29.77
CA LEU A 623 -7.30 -10.58 -30.52
C LEU A 623 -6.90 -10.23 -31.96
N TYR A 624 -5.82 -9.46 -32.15
CA TYR A 624 -5.33 -9.08 -33.47
C TYR A 624 -4.96 -10.30 -34.32
N LYS A 625 -4.19 -11.24 -33.76
CA LYS A 625 -3.77 -12.47 -34.41
C LYS A 625 -4.96 -13.27 -34.96
N TYR A 626 -5.94 -13.58 -34.10
CA TYR A 626 -7.08 -14.41 -34.48
C TYR A 626 -8.11 -13.66 -35.33
N SER A 627 -8.23 -12.34 -35.18
CA SER A 627 -9.08 -11.52 -36.06
C SER A 627 -8.53 -11.49 -37.49
N LEU A 628 -7.21 -11.36 -37.65
CA LEU A 628 -6.57 -11.43 -38.97
C LEU A 628 -6.69 -12.81 -39.62
N GLU A 629 -6.45 -13.87 -38.84
CA GLU A 629 -6.61 -15.26 -39.31
C GLU A 629 -8.06 -15.52 -39.74
N GLY A 630 -9.02 -15.11 -38.92
CA GLY A 630 -10.44 -15.21 -39.22
C GLY A 630 -10.85 -14.42 -40.45
N LEU A 631 -10.35 -13.18 -40.61
CA LEU A 631 -10.61 -12.37 -41.78
C LEU A 631 -10.09 -13.04 -43.06
N LYS A 632 -8.87 -13.59 -43.04
CA LYS A 632 -8.28 -14.32 -44.18
C LYS A 632 -9.09 -15.55 -44.56
N ASN A 633 -9.54 -16.32 -43.56
CA ASN A 633 -10.16 -17.62 -43.80
C ASN A 633 -11.66 -17.54 -44.09
N THR A 634 -12.34 -16.48 -43.64
CA THR A 634 -13.81 -16.43 -43.68
C THR A 634 -14.38 -15.25 -44.45
N ARG A 635 -13.63 -14.15 -44.55
CA ARG A 635 -14.09 -12.87 -45.13
C ARG A 635 -15.39 -12.33 -44.48
N ASP A 636 -15.70 -12.75 -43.26
CA ASP A 636 -16.89 -12.28 -42.53
C ASP A 636 -16.74 -10.78 -42.20
N PRO A 637 -17.78 -9.95 -42.46
CA PRO A 637 -17.71 -8.51 -42.23
C PRO A 637 -17.30 -8.12 -40.80
N TYR A 638 -17.75 -8.86 -39.79
CA TYR A 638 -17.44 -8.57 -38.39
C TYR A 638 -15.93 -8.74 -38.09
N MET A 639 -15.20 -9.55 -38.86
CA MET A 639 -13.75 -9.66 -38.70
C MET A 639 -13.02 -8.37 -39.07
N TYR A 640 -13.54 -7.58 -40.03
CA TYR A 640 -12.99 -6.26 -40.31
C TYR A 640 -13.11 -5.34 -39.10
N PHE A 641 -14.23 -5.38 -38.37
CA PHE A 641 -14.36 -4.61 -37.13
C PHE A 641 -13.33 -5.01 -36.09
N LEU A 642 -13.15 -6.31 -35.84
CA LEU A 642 -12.23 -6.81 -34.82
C LEU A 642 -10.75 -6.57 -35.16
N VAL A 643 -10.37 -6.68 -36.45
CA VAL A 643 -9.05 -6.26 -36.92
C VAL A 643 -8.88 -4.75 -36.74
N GLY A 644 -9.87 -3.94 -37.11
CA GLY A 644 -9.85 -2.49 -36.92
C GLY A 644 -9.65 -2.10 -35.46
N PHE A 645 -10.43 -2.72 -34.56
CA PHE A 645 -10.36 -2.51 -33.11
C PHE A 645 -9.01 -2.86 -32.52
N SER A 646 -8.48 -4.03 -32.86
CA SER A 646 -7.19 -4.46 -32.33
C SER A 646 -6.01 -3.70 -32.94
N ALA A 647 -6.07 -3.36 -34.23
CA ALA A 647 -5.08 -2.51 -34.88
C ALA A 647 -5.02 -1.11 -34.26
N ASP A 648 -6.17 -0.51 -33.93
CA ASP A 648 -6.25 0.79 -33.28
C ASP A 648 -5.59 0.77 -31.89
N ASN A 649 -5.91 -0.24 -31.08
CA ASN A 649 -5.28 -0.43 -29.76
C ASN A 649 -3.77 -0.71 -29.84
N LEU A 650 -3.27 -1.25 -30.95
CA LEU A 650 -1.83 -1.46 -31.21
C LEU A 650 -1.14 -0.26 -31.87
N GLY A 651 -1.84 0.87 -32.06
CA GLY A 651 -1.29 2.06 -32.70
C GLY A 651 -1.10 1.95 -34.21
N LYS A 652 -1.72 0.95 -34.87
CA LYS A 652 -1.65 0.74 -36.32
C LYS A 652 -2.73 1.54 -37.04
N THR A 653 -2.66 2.86 -36.93
CA THR A 653 -3.71 3.84 -37.32
C THR A 653 -4.23 3.66 -38.74
N LYS A 654 -3.35 3.44 -39.72
CA LYS A 654 -3.75 3.24 -41.13
C LYS A 654 -4.54 1.93 -41.31
N GLU A 655 -4.06 0.86 -40.71
CA GLU A 655 -4.71 -0.45 -40.79
C GLU A 655 -6.06 -0.43 -40.06
N ALA A 656 -6.15 0.26 -38.93
CA ALA A 656 -7.41 0.48 -38.22
C ALA A 656 -8.43 1.21 -39.09
N LEU A 657 -8.02 2.33 -39.72
CA LEU A 657 -8.87 3.10 -40.62
C LEU A 657 -9.36 2.28 -41.82
N ASP A 658 -8.46 1.54 -42.47
CA ASP A 658 -8.80 0.71 -43.64
C ASP A 658 -9.81 -0.39 -43.28
N ASN A 659 -9.63 -1.04 -42.12
CA ASN A 659 -10.51 -2.11 -41.67
C ASN A 659 -11.85 -1.58 -41.15
N TYR A 660 -11.90 -0.47 -40.41
CA TYR A 660 -13.18 0.14 -40.03
C TYR A 660 -13.97 0.60 -41.24
N SER A 661 -13.32 1.20 -42.24
CA SER A 661 -13.99 1.62 -43.48
C SER A 661 -14.60 0.41 -44.21
N LYS A 662 -13.80 -0.65 -44.38
CA LYS A 662 -14.29 -1.92 -44.96
C LYS A 662 -15.41 -2.56 -44.14
N PHE A 663 -15.36 -2.50 -42.82
CA PHE A 663 -16.45 -2.97 -41.97
C PHE A 663 -17.74 -2.22 -42.31
N LEU A 664 -17.72 -0.88 -42.35
CA LEU A 664 -18.91 -0.09 -42.68
C LEU A 664 -19.43 -0.38 -44.10
N ASP A 665 -18.54 -0.54 -45.07
CA ASP A 665 -18.88 -0.82 -46.48
C ASP A 665 -19.52 -2.20 -46.67
N THR A 666 -19.15 -3.18 -45.85
CA THR A 666 -19.57 -4.59 -45.98
C THR A 666 -20.69 -4.99 -45.01
N SER A 667 -21.14 -4.08 -44.14
CA SER A 667 -21.98 -4.41 -42.98
C SER A 667 -23.38 -3.79 -43.04
N SER A 668 -24.13 -4.07 -44.10
CA SER A 668 -25.55 -3.67 -44.20
C SER A 668 -26.38 -4.16 -43.01
N ASN A 669 -26.02 -5.31 -42.44
CA ASN A 669 -26.74 -5.95 -41.33
C ASN A 669 -26.35 -5.39 -39.94
N PHE A 670 -25.36 -4.51 -39.82
CA PHE A 670 -24.88 -3.97 -38.54
C PHE A 670 -25.18 -2.47 -38.34
N GLN A 671 -25.94 -1.82 -39.22
CA GLN A 671 -26.16 -0.36 -39.20
C GLN A 671 -26.68 0.18 -37.85
N ASN A 672 -27.31 -0.66 -37.02
CA ASN A 672 -27.81 -0.30 -35.70
C ASN A 672 -26.98 -0.88 -34.52
N SER A 673 -25.82 -1.49 -34.79
CA SER A 673 -25.00 -2.09 -33.72
C SER A 673 -24.12 -1.07 -33.00
N GLN A 674 -23.70 -1.40 -31.79
CA GLN A 674 -22.74 -0.56 -31.05
C GLN A 674 -21.39 -0.49 -31.77
N GLU A 675 -20.97 -1.59 -32.38
CA GLU A 675 -19.73 -1.69 -33.17
C GLU A 675 -19.74 -0.79 -34.40
N TYR A 676 -20.87 -0.67 -35.09
CA TYR A 676 -21.02 0.23 -36.24
C TYR A 676 -20.88 1.70 -35.82
N ASN A 677 -21.58 2.09 -34.75
CA ASN A 677 -21.49 3.43 -34.17
C ASN A 677 -20.10 3.74 -33.59
N PHE A 678 -19.41 2.72 -33.06
CA PHE A 678 -18.04 2.84 -32.60
C PHE A 678 -17.08 3.09 -33.77
N ALA A 679 -17.14 2.26 -34.81
CA ALA A 679 -16.30 2.38 -36.00
C ALA A 679 -16.51 3.73 -36.70
N LEU A 680 -17.75 4.18 -36.87
CA LEU A 680 -18.07 5.49 -37.45
C LEU A 680 -17.40 6.65 -36.72
N ARG A 681 -17.55 6.70 -35.39
CA ARG A 681 -16.91 7.74 -34.57
C ARG A 681 -15.40 7.68 -34.69
N ARG A 682 -14.84 6.47 -34.61
CA ARG A 682 -13.39 6.30 -34.57
C ARG A 682 -12.72 6.62 -35.91
N ILE A 683 -13.36 6.37 -37.05
CA ILE A 683 -12.85 6.77 -38.38
C ILE A 683 -12.61 8.28 -38.45
N SER A 684 -13.54 9.09 -37.94
CA SER A 684 -13.41 10.56 -37.93
C SER A 684 -12.16 11.01 -37.17
N GLU A 685 -11.92 10.40 -36.00
CA GLU A 685 -10.75 10.68 -35.17
C GLU A 685 -9.44 10.23 -35.81
N LEU A 686 -9.44 9.04 -36.44
CA LEU A 686 -8.26 8.48 -37.12
C LEU A 686 -7.90 9.26 -38.40
N LYS A 687 -8.88 9.79 -39.13
CA LYS A 687 -8.62 10.68 -40.29
C LYS A 687 -7.94 11.97 -39.85
N LYS A 688 -8.47 12.60 -38.79
CA LYS A 688 -7.89 13.80 -38.19
C LYS A 688 -6.44 13.58 -37.74
N SER A 689 -6.12 12.44 -37.12
CA SER A 689 -4.75 12.14 -36.67
C SER A 689 -3.77 11.87 -37.83
N LEU A 690 -4.27 11.41 -38.98
CA LEU A 690 -3.49 11.21 -40.20
C LEU A 690 -3.42 12.45 -41.11
N GLY A 691 -4.01 13.57 -40.71
CA GLY A 691 -4.07 14.80 -41.51
C GLY A 691 -4.93 14.67 -42.78
N ARG A 692 -5.99 13.85 -42.73
CA ARG A 692 -6.91 13.56 -43.83
C ARG A 692 -8.34 14.03 -43.55
#